data_AF-A0A540X2V4-F1
#
_entry.id   AF-A0A540X2V4-F1
#
_cell.length_a   1.000
_cell.length_b   1.000
_cell.length_c   1.000
_cell.angle_alpha   90.00
_cell.angle_beta   90.00
_cell.angle_gamma   90.00
#
_symmetry.space_group_name_H-M   'P 1'
#
loop_
_entity.id
_entity.type
_entity.pdbx_description
1 polymer ?
#
loop_
_entity_poly.entity_id
_entity_poly.type
_entity_poly.pdbx_seq_one_letter_code
_entity_poly.pdbx_strand_id
1 'polypeptide(L)'
;MSLGVSLKSAAWRAVLLGGLLALSTGCQGEGIESDGHSESLPGETEALPVLQQQLAPLREKSCREIKNARPQAGDGEYTLHLMGDAARPWKAWCHDMAGTPTEYLPLPENGLHSNFSQYTAGGAAPGSNVRTVFSKLRINPVTLEVDTSDRRFATSTGALSHNGQANISTMPYATAMSCDWGGSGRANVDLRGTPFKLPADYFVTSGFSQLGAASYSFVDQVVSITGGGYCGWTAPLGADPALGGALPLFYAAPPVAWTPVARVYPSGGAEPSAQALQPGWYDQHQLTVGNDTISSVHVPRGWAVTLYEHSRFSGSSITFTSDTLLTGNGWDKRASSIKVEAPVSVYSQHNFGGVRQSLRAGRYDINQLTLGNDTLRSLKVPDGFQVTLYADSGFSGQRIVLTQDTDLTGSLLNAVTSSLVVESTTSRNNNILHGQWHASGGQNRTSPANRQFLVEHSGPPDIVTFDLDANNAGPYLYLLDSSGNVLAEANDLLGGSRARIAYDLQPGSYKLVAATTQAGQTADFTLRSDKARLRYPLRLSVQAETHFDWVYDDHNTGAHDNISVWRPRLDRFPGHYSLGDVAMPSHGSPPRMTFVVSGEGDVLAPPIDYDLVWDDKHTRGSHDASFWHPRPAPGYTCLGSVATLGYDKPSTQLIRCVRSEYVLPASPAWLWDDRGSSAYRDGTVFQANATDHRSLTASSMVGQVGYGAANASLFWALNKSALANAELQGAPVDDLTVLQYAPLVWLHPDEYYWPSSAEFFLANVTPVGYFMETREPLGCASCTDPAFLHGQRPDPTTHVPMYAQIIPRTQAGAPTQTTDVVYWMFYPYNGGKRVCVGFYNAVHSCLGKFSTFGNHVGDWEHVTVRFVDGRPTHVFMAQHAEGQLFVYGDKALGLLNFHPETYVAFGSHGAYPDTGSHVYKTLFNGELLSDETGRGTPWIGWDRPVIIPWQPLGTYTSTNGPAWMDSILQWGNPPDGCLNIVTQYSNECIRNGGPSGPMLKTIANPEAMVME
;
A
#
# COMPACT_ATOMS: atom_id res chain seq x y z
N MET A 1 -35.07 -9.66 -50.21
CA MET A 1 -35.81 -8.38 -50.35
C MET A 1 -34.91 -7.29 -49.77
N SER A 2 -34.15 -6.59 -50.62
CA SER A 2 -34.46 -5.24 -51.17
C SER A 2 -34.30 -4.15 -50.10
N LEU A 3 -33.14 -3.47 -50.03
CA LEU A 3 -32.73 -2.25 -50.78
C LEU A 3 -33.16 -0.94 -50.11
N GLY A 4 -32.24 0.03 -50.09
CA GLY A 4 -32.48 1.45 -49.79
C GLY A 4 -31.23 2.09 -49.15
N VAL A 5 -30.23 2.61 -49.89
CA VAL A 5 -30.20 3.91 -50.61
C VAL A 5 -30.38 5.10 -49.63
N SER A 6 -29.67 6.23 -49.66
CA SER A 6 -28.39 6.74 -50.19
C SER A 6 -28.39 8.28 -49.92
N LEU A 7 -27.21 8.93 -49.95
CA LEU A 7 -26.95 10.33 -50.38
C LEU A 7 -27.49 11.47 -49.48
N LYS A 8 -26.96 12.69 -49.40
CA LYS A 8 -25.86 13.50 -50.01
C LYS A 8 -25.88 14.83 -49.23
N SER A 9 -24.80 15.54 -48.95
CA SER A 9 -24.09 16.54 -49.81
C SER A 9 -23.27 17.43 -48.83
N ALA A 10 -22.02 17.86 -49.02
CA ALA A 10 -21.21 18.35 -50.15
C ALA A 10 -21.31 19.87 -50.42
N ALA A 11 -20.18 20.58 -50.24
CA ALA A 11 -19.74 21.83 -50.91
C ALA A 11 -18.25 22.08 -50.55
N TRP A 12 -17.24 21.71 -51.36
CA TRP A 12 -16.59 22.40 -52.52
C TRP A 12 -15.53 23.48 -52.13
N ARG A 13 -14.21 23.25 -52.36
CA ARG A 13 -13.30 23.63 -53.51
C ARG A 13 -12.89 25.14 -53.51
N ALA A 14 -11.73 25.67 -53.93
CA ALA A 14 -10.46 25.29 -54.58
C ALA A 14 -9.63 26.62 -54.78
N VAL A 15 -8.28 26.72 -54.62
CA VAL A 15 -7.20 26.71 -55.67
C VAL A 15 -6.52 28.07 -56.06
N LEU A 16 -5.17 28.02 -56.29
CA LEU A 16 -4.21 28.91 -57.04
C LEU A 16 -3.77 30.27 -56.41
N LEU A 17 -2.55 30.84 -56.54
CA LEU A 17 -1.40 30.84 -57.49
C LEU A 17 -0.06 30.91 -56.70
N GLY A 18 1.16 30.70 -57.20
CA GLY A 18 1.75 30.57 -58.53
C GLY A 18 3.27 30.28 -58.38
N GLY A 19 3.94 29.86 -59.45
CA GLY A 19 5.35 29.44 -59.41
C GLY A 19 6.29 30.18 -60.37
N LEU A 20 7.57 29.76 -60.27
CA LEU A 20 8.64 29.72 -61.28
C LEU A 20 9.55 30.94 -61.58
N LEU A 21 10.80 30.55 -61.89
CA LEU A 21 11.97 31.21 -62.53
C LEU A 21 13.00 31.90 -61.61
N ALA A 22 14.32 31.89 -61.84
CA ALA A 22 15.30 31.05 -62.56
C ALA A 22 16.70 31.72 -62.39
N LEU A 23 17.78 30.92 -62.42
CA LEU A 23 19.10 31.16 -63.06
C LEU A 23 20.05 32.35 -62.68
N SER A 24 21.26 31.94 -62.27
CA SER A 24 22.62 32.31 -62.78
C SER A 24 23.30 33.70 -62.56
N THR A 25 24.48 33.64 -61.91
CA THR A 25 25.83 34.16 -62.25
C THR A 25 26.20 35.66 -62.36
N GLY A 26 27.33 35.99 -61.70
CA GLY A 26 28.36 37.00 -62.08
C GLY A 26 28.14 38.44 -61.60
N CYS A 27 29.11 39.34 -61.42
CA CYS A 27 30.56 39.39 -61.10
C CYS A 27 30.97 40.90 -61.22
N GLN A 28 32.05 41.33 -60.52
CA GLN A 28 32.76 42.64 -60.62
C GLN A 28 32.05 43.87 -60.00
N GLY A 29 32.69 44.84 -59.33
CA GLY A 29 34.10 45.16 -59.04
C GLY A 29 34.28 46.71 -58.97
N GLU A 30 35.26 47.20 -58.19
CA GLU A 30 35.72 48.62 -57.97
C GLU A 30 34.93 49.46 -56.94
N GLY A 31 35.48 50.15 -55.90
CA GLY A 31 36.83 50.40 -55.37
C GLY A 31 37.09 51.92 -55.22
N ILE A 32 37.33 52.49 -54.02
CA ILE A 32 38.08 53.77 -53.74
C ILE A 32 38.67 53.79 -52.29
N GLU A 33 39.93 54.28 -52.20
CA GLU A 33 40.93 54.46 -51.12
C GLU A 33 40.57 55.52 -50.01
N SER A 34 41.30 55.83 -48.92
CA SER A 34 42.73 55.85 -48.53
C SER A 34 42.92 56.14 -47.00
N ASP A 35 44.07 55.71 -46.45
CA ASP A 35 44.97 56.23 -45.37
C ASP A 35 44.40 56.87 -44.07
N GLY A 36 44.90 56.70 -42.83
CA GLY A 36 46.09 56.09 -42.25
C GLY A 36 46.29 56.60 -40.79
N HIS A 37 46.96 55.80 -39.94
CA HIS A 37 47.59 56.10 -38.63
C HIS A 37 46.88 55.87 -37.26
N SER A 38 47.64 55.13 -36.42
CA SER A 38 47.86 55.11 -34.96
C SER A 38 46.99 54.27 -34.00
N GLU A 39 47.64 53.17 -33.55
CA GLU A 39 47.79 52.60 -32.19
C GLU A 39 46.60 52.09 -31.33
N SER A 40 46.74 50.79 -31.00
CA SER A 40 46.47 50.07 -29.72
C SER A 40 45.23 49.15 -29.58
N LEU A 41 45.56 47.86 -29.31
CA LEU A 41 44.91 46.88 -28.40
C LEU A 41 43.63 46.09 -28.84
N PRO A 42 43.39 44.86 -28.31
CA PRO A 42 43.57 43.62 -29.08
C PRO A 42 42.31 42.73 -29.16
N GLY A 43 42.18 41.93 -30.22
CA GLY A 43 41.04 41.03 -30.43
C GLY A 43 41.41 39.76 -31.20
N GLU A 44 41.36 38.65 -30.47
CA GLU A 44 41.03 37.27 -30.83
C GLU A 44 41.11 36.83 -32.31
N THR A 45 42.07 35.94 -32.57
CA THR A 45 42.04 34.97 -33.67
C THR A 45 41.34 33.69 -33.23
N GLU A 46 40.25 33.34 -33.92
CA GLU A 46 39.67 32.00 -33.96
C GLU A 46 40.57 31.03 -34.75
N ALA A 47 40.57 29.76 -34.32
CA ALA A 47 41.00 28.63 -35.13
C ALA A 47 40.03 27.44 -34.97
N LEU A 48 39.38 27.11 -36.09
CA LEU A 48 38.90 25.80 -36.59
C LEU A 48 37.94 24.91 -35.75
N PRO A 49 37.03 24.16 -36.42
CA PRO A 49 35.82 23.61 -35.80
C PRO A 49 36.04 22.21 -35.19
N VAL A 50 35.58 22.03 -33.95
CA VAL A 50 35.60 20.77 -33.18
C VAL A 50 34.29 20.01 -33.35
N LEU A 51 34.37 18.68 -33.47
CA LEU A 51 33.27 17.71 -33.35
C LEU A 51 32.38 18.01 -32.12
N GLN A 52 31.08 18.22 -32.33
CA GLN A 52 30.11 18.20 -31.23
C GLN A 52 29.77 16.76 -30.84
N GLN A 53 30.52 16.24 -29.88
CA GLN A 53 30.17 15.09 -29.06
C GLN A 53 28.96 15.51 -28.18
N GLN A 54 27.84 14.80 -28.28
CA GLN A 54 26.76 14.92 -27.27
C GLN A 54 27.36 14.54 -25.91
N LEU A 55 27.56 15.52 -25.03
CA LEU A 55 28.09 15.29 -23.69
C LEU A 55 27.15 14.36 -22.92
N ALA A 56 27.71 13.28 -22.36
CA ALA A 56 27.07 12.52 -21.27
C ALA A 56 26.65 13.47 -20.13
N PRO A 57 25.65 13.13 -19.30
CA PRO A 57 25.34 13.93 -18.13
C PRO A 57 26.61 14.14 -17.30
N LEU A 58 26.88 15.39 -16.96
CA LEU A 58 28.00 15.76 -16.11
C LEU A 58 27.91 14.96 -14.81
N ARG A 59 29.00 14.33 -14.43
CA ARG A 59 29.11 13.50 -13.22
C ARG A 59 29.89 14.30 -12.19
N GLU A 60 29.29 15.40 -11.76
CA GLU A 60 30.01 16.40 -10.98
C GLU A 60 30.44 15.80 -9.63
N LYS A 61 31.74 15.91 -9.35
CA LYS A 61 32.39 15.39 -8.15
C LYS A 61 32.43 16.43 -7.04
N SER A 62 32.15 17.69 -7.36
CA SER A 62 32.20 18.83 -6.45
C SER A 62 31.16 19.89 -6.80
N CYS A 63 30.81 20.72 -5.83
CA CYS A 63 29.97 21.90 -6.04
C CYS A 63 30.62 22.90 -7.00
N ARG A 64 31.96 22.96 -7.02
CA ARG A 64 32.71 23.74 -8.01
C ARG A 64 32.44 23.27 -9.43
N GLU A 65 32.45 21.96 -9.66
CA GLU A 65 32.13 21.39 -10.98
C GLU A 65 30.68 21.69 -11.38
N ILE A 66 29.74 21.62 -10.44
CA ILE A 66 28.35 22.03 -10.68
C ILE A 66 28.28 23.50 -11.08
N LYS A 67 28.96 24.39 -10.38
CA LYS A 67 28.96 25.82 -10.70
C LYS A 67 29.56 26.12 -12.07
N ASN A 68 30.63 25.41 -12.43
CA ASN A 68 31.27 25.53 -13.73
C ASN A 68 30.35 25.03 -14.86
N ALA A 69 29.68 23.91 -14.63
CA ALA A 69 28.71 23.34 -15.56
C ALA A 69 27.43 24.19 -15.69
N ARG A 70 26.99 24.79 -14.58
CA ARG A 70 25.73 25.51 -14.45
C ARG A 70 26.00 26.85 -13.76
N PRO A 71 26.40 27.90 -14.52
CA PRO A 71 26.74 29.20 -13.95
C PRO A 71 25.63 29.86 -13.12
N GLN A 72 24.36 29.52 -13.39
CA GLN A 72 23.18 30.01 -12.65
C GLN A 72 22.89 29.22 -11.34
N ALA A 73 23.63 28.15 -11.06
CA ALA A 73 23.46 27.37 -9.83
C ALA A 73 23.76 28.24 -8.59
N GLY A 74 22.80 28.28 -7.66
CA GLY A 74 22.90 28.96 -6.37
C GLY A 74 23.11 27.97 -5.21
N ASP A 75 23.18 28.47 -3.99
CA ASP A 75 23.28 27.63 -2.79
C ASP A 75 22.08 26.67 -2.70
N GLY A 76 22.33 25.42 -2.33
CA GLY A 76 21.29 24.39 -2.29
C GLY A 76 21.84 22.98 -2.21
N GLU A 77 20.94 21.99 -2.15
CA GLU A 77 21.33 20.58 -2.24
C GLU A 77 21.49 20.12 -3.69
N TYR A 78 22.56 19.37 -3.92
CA TYR A 78 22.88 18.76 -5.20
C TYR A 78 23.34 17.31 -4.99
N THR A 79 23.26 16.49 -6.04
CA THR A 79 23.83 15.14 -6.02
C THR A 79 25.26 15.19 -6.55
N LEU A 80 26.21 14.74 -5.74
CA LEU A 80 27.61 14.54 -6.15
C LEU A 80 27.91 13.05 -6.32
N HIS A 81 28.89 12.74 -7.15
CA HIS A 81 29.31 11.36 -7.42
C HIS A 81 30.71 11.11 -6.88
N LEU A 82 30.86 10.14 -5.97
CA LEU A 82 32.17 9.83 -5.39
C LEU A 82 33.13 9.42 -6.50
N MET A 83 34.21 10.20 -6.67
CA MET A 83 35.20 10.05 -7.75
C MET A 83 34.62 10.13 -9.19
N GLY A 84 33.37 10.55 -9.35
CA GLY A 84 32.63 10.53 -10.62
C GLY A 84 32.00 9.17 -10.97
N ASP A 85 31.93 8.25 -10.01
CA ASP A 85 31.26 6.96 -10.15
C ASP A 85 29.73 7.13 -10.00
N ALA A 86 28.99 6.81 -11.06
CA ALA A 86 27.52 6.91 -11.09
C ALA A 86 26.84 5.93 -10.10
N ALA A 87 27.50 4.83 -9.73
CA ALA A 87 26.99 3.89 -8.73
C ALA A 87 27.17 4.40 -7.28
N ARG A 88 27.85 5.54 -7.08
CA ARG A 88 28.15 6.09 -5.76
C ARG A 88 27.69 7.54 -5.57
N PRO A 89 26.39 7.85 -5.75
CA PRO A 89 25.90 9.20 -5.53
C PRO A 89 25.70 9.49 -4.05
N TRP A 90 25.81 10.76 -3.70
CA TRP A 90 25.47 11.25 -2.37
C TRP A 90 24.94 12.68 -2.44
N LYS A 91 24.13 13.08 -1.46
CA LYS A 91 23.58 14.43 -1.36
C LYS A 91 24.56 15.36 -0.68
N ALA A 92 24.93 16.45 -1.35
CA ALA A 92 25.76 17.52 -0.82
C ALA A 92 24.98 18.83 -0.81
N TRP A 93 25.06 19.58 0.28
CA TRP A 93 24.70 20.98 0.28
C TRP A 93 25.88 21.81 -0.24
N CYS A 94 25.68 22.47 -1.36
CA CYS A 94 26.63 23.40 -1.95
C CYS A 94 26.40 24.79 -1.37
N HIS A 95 27.43 25.34 -0.72
CA HIS A 95 27.41 26.66 -0.09
C HIS A 95 28.41 27.62 -0.76
N ASP A 96 28.08 28.91 -0.74
CA ASP A 96 28.84 29.99 -1.38
C ASP A 96 29.04 29.75 -2.88
N MET A 97 27.98 29.30 -3.55
CA MET A 97 27.97 29.03 -4.99
C MET A 97 28.21 30.30 -5.82
N ALA A 98 27.96 31.49 -5.25
CA ALA A 98 28.31 32.76 -5.88
C ALA A 98 29.81 33.09 -5.79
N GLY A 99 30.50 32.59 -4.75
CA GLY A 99 31.92 32.80 -4.51
C GLY A 99 32.74 31.52 -4.69
N THR A 100 33.15 30.92 -3.57
CA THR A 100 33.92 29.68 -3.55
C THR A 100 33.03 28.51 -3.08
N PRO A 101 32.37 27.79 -4.01
CA PRO A 101 31.62 26.59 -3.73
C PRO A 101 32.34 25.67 -2.74
N THR A 102 31.63 25.30 -1.68
CA THR A 102 32.06 24.36 -0.66
C THR A 102 30.99 23.32 -0.41
N GLU A 103 31.42 22.09 -0.18
CA GLU A 103 30.56 20.93 0.02
C GLU A 103 30.29 20.70 1.51
N TYR A 104 29.01 20.50 1.84
CA TYR A 104 28.58 20.10 3.16
C TYR A 104 27.74 18.81 3.04
N LEU A 105 28.00 17.84 3.90
CA LEU A 105 27.16 16.67 4.10
C LEU A 105 25.92 17.07 4.92
N PRO A 106 24.71 17.04 4.36
CA PRO A 106 23.49 17.22 5.13
C PRO A 106 23.30 16.05 6.10
N LEU A 107 22.87 16.36 7.32
CA LEU A 107 22.63 15.37 8.36
C LEU A 107 21.13 15.19 8.58
N PRO A 108 20.53 14.06 8.14
CA PRO A 108 19.09 13.84 8.26
C PRO A 108 18.62 13.84 9.73
N GLU A 109 19.34 13.14 10.59
CA GLU A 109 19.05 13.03 12.02
C GLU A 109 19.84 14.09 12.79
N ASN A 110 19.28 15.28 13.06
CA ASN A 110 19.97 16.31 13.85
C ASN A 110 19.06 16.87 14.94
N GLY A 111 19.65 17.25 16.09
CA GLY A 111 18.87 17.82 17.18
C GLY A 111 19.43 17.55 18.57
N LEU A 112 18.52 17.35 19.54
CA LEU A 112 18.89 17.14 20.95
C LEU A 112 19.53 15.79 21.20
N HIS A 113 19.35 14.80 20.32
CA HIS A 113 19.86 13.44 20.54
C HIS A 113 20.76 12.94 19.41
N SER A 114 20.77 13.63 18.27
CA SER A 114 21.55 13.23 17.11
C SER A 114 22.44 14.36 16.61
N ASN A 115 23.65 14.00 16.17
CA ASN A 115 24.62 14.93 15.59
C ASN A 115 24.93 16.16 16.47
N PHE A 116 25.34 15.90 17.71
CA PHE A 116 25.70 16.95 18.66
C PHE A 116 27.03 16.66 19.36
N SER A 117 27.60 17.68 19.98
CA SER A 117 28.78 17.61 20.83
C SER A 117 28.57 18.44 22.09
N GLN A 118 29.06 17.96 23.22
CA GLN A 118 28.79 18.58 24.51
C GLN A 118 30.01 18.59 25.43
N TYR A 119 30.24 19.76 26.02
CA TYR A 119 31.03 19.94 27.22
C TYR A 119 30.09 20.11 28.41
N THR A 120 30.03 19.08 29.27
CA THR A 120 29.26 19.12 30.50
C THR A 120 29.97 19.96 31.56
N ALA A 121 29.26 20.95 32.11
CA ALA A 121 29.74 21.84 33.15
C ALA A 121 29.77 21.14 34.51
N GLY A 122 30.78 21.44 35.32
CA GLY A 122 31.00 20.85 36.64
C GLY A 122 32.48 20.82 37.04
N GLY A 123 32.74 20.74 38.34
CA GLY A 123 34.09 20.71 38.89
C GLY A 123 34.95 21.89 38.43
N ALA A 124 36.03 21.61 37.69
CA ALA A 124 36.96 22.63 37.17
C ALA A 124 36.43 23.42 35.94
N ALA A 125 35.19 23.14 35.53
CA ALA A 125 34.50 23.78 34.42
C ALA A 125 33.12 24.36 34.84
N PRO A 126 33.06 25.35 35.74
CA PRO A 126 31.80 25.93 36.20
C PRO A 126 31.07 26.71 35.08
N GLY A 127 29.74 26.66 35.11
CA GLY A 127 28.87 27.33 34.13
C GLY A 127 27.65 26.48 33.80
N SER A 128 27.23 26.54 32.53
CA SER A 128 26.18 25.71 31.96
C SER A 128 26.77 24.81 30.86
N ASN A 129 26.16 23.64 30.63
CA ASN A 129 26.61 22.71 29.60
C ASN A 129 26.68 23.40 28.24
N VAL A 130 27.84 23.34 27.61
CA VAL A 130 28.02 23.81 26.23
C VAL A 130 27.58 22.69 25.31
N ARG A 131 26.53 22.92 24.54
CA ARG A 131 26.00 21.91 23.61
C ARG A 131 25.89 22.49 22.22
N THR A 132 26.59 21.89 21.27
CA THR A 132 26.63 22.30 19.87
C THR A 132 26.01 21.21 19.00
N VAL A 133 24.97 21.56 18.24
CA VAL A 133 24.19 20.68 17.36
C VAL A 133 24.48 21.03 15.92
N PHE A 134 24.68 20.04 15.06
CA PHE A 134 25.11 20.21 13.68
C PHE A 134 24.02 19.74 12.72
N SER A 135 23.61 20.60 11.79
CA SER A 135 22.65 20.25 10.72
C SER A 135 23.35 19.82 9.42
N LYS A 136 24.61 20.24 9.22
CA LYS A 136 25.45 19.86 8.09
C LYS A 136 26.92 19.85 8.51
N LEU A 137 27.73 19.00 7.88
CA LEU A 137 29.17 18.88 8.16
C LEU A 137 29.98 19.26 6.93
N ARG A 138 31.03 20.08 7.08
CA ARG A 138 31.91 20.37 5.96
C ARG A 138 32.70 19.12 5.60
N ILE A 139 32.64 18.72 4.33
CA ILE A 139 33.24 17.48 3.87
C ILE A 139 34.05 17.71 2.60
N ASN A 140 35.22 17.09 2.50
CA ASN A 140 35.95 17.03 1.25
C ASN A 140 35.32 15.94 0.35
N PRO A 141 34.79 16.27 -0.82
CA PRO A 141 34.08 15.30 -1.66
C PRO A 141 34.99 14.24 -2.30
N VAL A 142 36.31 14.43 -2.23
CA VAL A 142 37.33 13.51 -2.76
C VAL A 142 37.87 12.60 -1.66
N THR A 143 38.30 13.18 -0.53
CA THR A 143 38.90 12.39 0.58
C THR A 143 37.86 11.84 1.55
N LEU A 144 36.62 12.34 1.50
CA LEU A 144 35.54 12.06 2.46
C LEU A 144 35.89 12.43 3.91
N GLU A 145 36.87 13.30 4.10
CA GLU A 145 37.20 13.84 5.42
C GLU A 145 36.25 14.98 5.78
N VAL A 146 35.59 14.82 6.92
CA VAL A 146 34.83 15.87 7.57
C VAL A 146 35.76 16.75 8.38
N ASP A 147 35.66 18.06 8.18
CA ASP A 147 36.28 19.07 9.04
C ASP A 147 35.39 19.30 10.27
N THR A 148 35.80 18.75 11.42
CA THR A 148 35.02 18.85 12.66
C THR A 148 35.12 20.21 13.34
N SER A 149 35.99 21.10 12.84
CA SER A 149 36.12 22.48 13.31
C SER A 149 35.09 23.42 12.69
N ASP A 150 34.50 23.05 11.55
CA ASP A 150 33.53 23.91 10.85
C ASP A 150 32.19 23.93 11.61
N ARG A 151 31.79 25.13 12.03
CA ARG A 151 30.58 25.40 12.83
C ARG A 151 29.52 26.19 12.05
N ARG A 152 29.68 26.33 10.73
CA ARG A 152 28.83 27.21 9.90
C ARG A 152 27.36 26.82 9.93
N PHE A 153 27.07 25.52 9.99
CA PHE A 153 25.72 24.96 10.07
C PHE A 153 25.44 24.32 11.43
N ALA A 154 26.03 24.89 12.49
CA ALA A 154 25.87 24.45 13.86
C ALA A 154 25.23 25.53 14.74
N THR A 155 24.43 25.10 15.71
CA THR A 155 23.82 25.96 16.73
C THR A 155 24.32 25.52 18.09
N SER A 156 24.71 26.47 18.94
CA SER A 156 25.25 26.16 20.28
C SER A 156 24.49 26.85 21.39
N THR A 157 24.37 26.17 22.53
CA THR A 157 23.77 26.70 23.77
C THR A 157 24.70 26.52 24.95
N GLY A 158 24.58 27.39 25.95
CA GLY A 158 25.35 27.33 27.18
C GLY A 158 26.77 27.91 27.06
N ALA A 159 27.39 28.08 28.21
CA ALA A 159 28.76 28.58 28.34
C ALA A 159 29.35 28.15 29.68
N LEU A 160 30.64 27.79 29.67
CA LEU A 160 31.40 27.45 30.87
C LEU A 160 32.82 28.02 30.82
N SER A 161 33.42 28.22 31.99
CA SER A 161 34.83 28.64 32.12
C SER A 161 35.69 27.43 32.49
N HIS A 162 36.70 27.13 31.68
CA HIS A 162 37.65 26.05 31.96
C HIS A 162 38.84 26.60 32.75
N ASN A 163 39.06 26.14 33.98
CA ASN A 163 40.21 26.55 34.82
C ASN A 163 40.38 28.09 34.97
N GLY A 164 39.28 28.85 34.97
CA GLY A 164 39.31 30.31 35.08
C GLY A 164 39.73 31.06 33.81
N GLN A 165 39.83 30.37 32.67
CA GLN A 165 40.10 30.97 31.35
C GLN A 165 38.80 31.35 30.63
N ALA A 166 38.95 31.90 29.41
CA ALA A 166 37.87 32.38 28.55
C ALA A 166 36.72 31.36 28.40
N ASN A 167 35.49 31.88 28.30
CA ASN A 167 34.29 31.06 28.23
C ASN A 167 34.26 30.22 26.95
N ILE A 168 34.16 28.90 27.11
CA ILE A 168 33.84 27.98 26.02
C ILE A 168 32.33 28.05 25.81
N SER A 169 31.90 28.32 24.58
CA SER A 169 30.49 28.44 24.19
C SER A 169 30.10 27.60 22.98
N THR A 170 31.07 26.91 22.36
CA THR A 170 30.84 25.95 21.27
C THR A 170 31.81 24.77 21.36
N MET A 171 31.42 23.64 20.79
CA MET A 171 32.22 22.42 20.70
C MET A 171 32.46 22.04 19.23
N PRO A 172 33.63 21.46 18.89
CA PRO A 172 33.83 20.78 17.62
C PRO A 172 32.90 19.58 17.49
N TYR A 173 32.62 19.17 16.25
CA TYR A 173 31.79 17.99 15.99
C TYR A 173 32.44 16.70 16.53
N ALA A 174 31.59 15.73 16.88
CA ALA A 174 31.97 14.42 17.41
C ALA A 174 32.85 14.44 18.67
N THR A 175 32.71 15.47 19.54
CA THR A 175 33.56 15.67 20.73
C THR A 175 32.75 15.72 22.02
N ALA A 176 33.11 14.88 22.99
CA ALA A 176 32.51 14.84 24.33
C ALA A 176 33.53 15.20 25.42
N MET A 177 33.21 16.12 26.34
CA MET A 177 34.15 16.58 27.38
C MET A 177 33.46 16.89 28.72
N SER A 178 34.17 16.68 29.85
CA SER A 178 33.78 17.21 31.18
C SER A 178 34.98 17.33 32.13
N CYS A 179 34.82 18.09 33.23
CA CYS A 179 35.84 18.28 34.29
C CYS A 179 35.30 18.01 35.71
N ASP A 180 34.36 17.09 35.83
CA ASP A 180 33.55 16.84 37.04
C ASP A 180 33.87 15.51 37.73
N TRP A 181 34.99 14.87 37.39
CA TRP A 181 35.40 13.52 37.81
C TRP A 181 34.56 12.37 37.25
N GLY A 182 33.52 12.67 36.45
CA GLY A 182 32.70 11.67 35.77
C GLY A 182 32.94 11.66 34.26
N GLY A 183 32.58 10.56 33.58
CA GLY A 183 32.48 10.54 32.11
C GLY A 183 31.16 11.19 31.65
N SER A 184 30.87 12.42 32.08
CA SER A 184 29.55 13.07 31.95
C SER A 184 29.38 13.88 30.66
N GLY A 185 30.46 14.14 29.92
CA GLY A 185 30.43 14.69 28.57
C GLY A 185 29.71 13.76 27.61
N ARG A 186 29.06 14.32 26.59
CA ARG A 186 28.24 13.58 25.62
C ARG A 186 28.50 14.08 24.20
N ALA A 187 28.56 13.18 23.24
CA ALA A 187 28.44 13.52 21.83
C ALA A 187 27.75 12.37 21.09
N ASN A 188 27.20 12.70 19.94
CA ASN A 188 26.60 11.73 19.05
C ASN A 188 26.98 12.07 17.60
N VAL A 189 27.34 11.04 16.85
CA VAL A 189 27.46 11.08 15.39
C VAL A 189 26.37 10.17 14.84
N ASP A 190 25.55 10.68 13.93
CA ASP A 190 24.47 9.92 13.30
C ASP A 190 24.44 10.20 11.79
N LEU A 191 25.00 9.27 11.02
CA LEU A 191 25.09 9.33 9.57
C LEU A 191 23.96 8.54 8.89
N ARG A 192 22.96 8.07 9.65
CA ARG A 192 21.80 7.36 9.08
C ARG A 192 21.09 8.27 8.07
N GLY A 193 20.65 7.67 6.96
CA GLY A 193 20.08 8.40 5.82
C GLY A 193 21.13 8.98 4.85
N THR A 194 22.42 8.86 5.16
CA THR A 194 23.52 9.16 4.23
C THR A 194 24.19 7.85 3.75
N PRO A 195 24.89 7.85 2.60
CA PRO A 195 25.65 6.68 2.14
C PRO A 195 27.03 6.57 2.83
N PHE A 196 27.18 7.14 4.02
CA PHE A 196 28.46 7.19 4.75
C PHE A 196 28.37 6.46 6.09
N LYS A 197 29.49 5.85 6.49
CA LYS A 197 29.71 5.25 7.81
C LYS A 197 31.07 5.68 8.36
N LEU A 198 31.29 5.43 9.64
CA LEU A 198 32.51 5.80 10.34
C LEU A 198 33.56 4.67 10.31
N PRO A 199 34.85 4.99 10.49
CA PRO A 199 35.86 4.00 10.82
C PRO A 199 35.59 3.45 12.20
N ALA A 200 35.65 2.13 12.37
CA ALA A 200 35.66 1.51 13.68
C ALA A 200 36.87 2.03 14.50
N ASP A 201 36.68 2.20 15.80
CA ASP A 201 37.71 2.58 16.77
C ASP A 201 38.45 3.90 16.48
N TYR A 202 37.85 4.83 15.73
CA TYR A 202 38.45 6.13 15.40
C TYR A 202 38.33 7.21 16.49
N PHE A 203 37.65 6.92 17.60
CA PHE A 203 37.49 7.87 18.70
C PHE A 203 38.45 7.53 19.83
N VAL A 204 39.22 8.52 20.26
CA VAL A 204 40.24 8.36 21.30
C VAL A 204 39.87 9.20 22.50
N THR A 205 39.87 8.57 23.68
CA THR A 205 39.79 9.29 24.94
C THR A 205 41.18 9.87 25.25
N SER A 206 41.26 11.11 25.69
CA SER A 206 42.50 11.80 26.05
C SER A 206 42.27 12.84 27.14
N GLY A 207 43.36 13.47 27.62
CA GLY A 207 43.33 14.49 28.66
C GLY A 207 43.70 13.98 30.04
N PHE A 208 43.49 14.82 31.07
CA PHE A 208 43.95 14.54 32.42
C PHE A 208 42.93 13.69 33.19
N SER A 209 43.39 12.60 33.82
CA SER A 209 42.55 11.63 34.56
C SER A 209 41.25 11.30 33.83
N GLN A 210 41.40 10.90 32.57
CA GLN A 210 40.32 10.76 31.60
C GLN A 210 39.36 9.60 31.87
N LEU A 211 38.08 9.81 31.55
CA LEU A 211 37.02 8.80 31.46
C LEU A 211 36.24 9.03 30.17
N GLY A 212 35.82 7.97 29.49
CA GLY A 212 35.05 8.11 28.25
C GLY A 212 35.17 6.89 27.36
N ALA A 213 34.22 6.76 26.45
CA ALA A 213 34.12 5.68 25.48
C ALA A 213 33.26 6.11 24.29
N ALA A 214 33.53 5.52 23.14
CA ALA A 214 32.66 5.57 21.97
C ALA A 214 32.03 4.19 21.75
N SER A 215 30.72 4.17 21.51
CA SER A 215 29.96 2.95 21.23
C SER A 215 29.33 3.06 19.85
N TYR A 216 29.67 2.13 18.97
CA TYR A 216 29.24 2.10 17.57
C TYR A 216 27.98 1.24 17.40
N SER A 217 27.08 1.68 16.53
CA SER A 217 26.01 0.85 16.01
C SER A 217 26.55 -0.29 15.15
N PHE A 218 25.78 -1.38 14.99
CA PHE A 218 26.15 -2.55 14.20
C PHE A 218 26.59 -2.27 12.74
N VAL A 219 26.15 -1.15 12.15
CA VAL A 219 26.52 -0.73 10.77
C VAL A 219 27.45 0.48 10.74
N ASP A 220 28.01 0.87 11.89
CA ASP A 220 28.95 1.99 12.06
C ASP A 220 28.46 3.37 11.58
N GLN A 221 27.14 3.55 11.44
CA GLN A 221 26.56 4.84 11.06
C GLN A 221 26.16 5.72 12.25
N VAL A 222 25.98 5.13 13.44
CA VAL A 222 25.71 5.88 14.68
C VAL A 222 26.80 5.59 15.69
N VAL A 223 27.31 6.64 16.34
CA VAL A 223 28.26 6.52 17.44
C VAL A 223 27.82 7.40 18.59
N SER A 224 27.62 6.78 19.75
CA SER A 224 27.40 7.48 21.02
C SER A 224 28.73 7.62 21.75
N ILE A 225 29.07 8.83 22.14
CA ILE A 225 30.37 9.18 22.71
C ILE A 225 30.17 9.76 24.11
N THR A 226 30.94 9.26 25.06
CA THR A 226 31.08 9.83 26.40
C THR A 226 32.53 10.27 26.59
N GLY A 227 32.75 11.35 27.35
CA GLY A 227 34.08 11.87 27.64
C GLY A 227 34.07 12.69 28.93
N GLY A 228 35.20 12.80 29.63
CA GLY A 228 35.24 13.41 30.95
C GLY A 228 36.39 12.93 31.83
N GLY A 229 36.14 12.88 33.15
CA GLY A 229 37.15 12.67 34.18
C GLY A 229 37.54 14.00 34.84
N TYR A 230 38.82 14.22 35.14
CA TYR A 230 39.30 15.54 35.58
C TYR A 230 39.87 16.33 34.39
N CYS A 231 38.97 16.71 33.49
CA CYS A 231 39.26 17.38 32.22
C CYS A 231 39.81 16.47 31.11
N GLY A 232 39.25 15.26 31.01
CA GLY A 232 39.39 14.42 29.83
C GLY A 232 38.25 14.63 28.83
N TRP A 233 38.47 14.12 27.61
CA TRP A 233 37.52 14.17 26.51
C TRP A 233 37.64 12.91 25.65
N THR A 234 36.66 12.66 24.80
CA THR A 234 36.71 11.69 23.71
C THR A 234 36.34 12.39 22.40
N ALA A 235 37.21 12.30 21.40
CA ALA A 235 37.10 12.97 20.10
C ALA A 235 37.70 12.10 18.98
N PRO A 236 37.52 12.45 17.69
CA PRO A 236 38.21 11.76 16.60
C PRO A 236 39.71 11.70 16.80
N LEU A 237 40.36 10.63 16.33
CA LEU A 237 41.80 10.44 16.43
C LEU A 237 42.55 11.67 15.89
N GLY A 238 43.37 12.29 16.74
CA GLY A 238 44.16 13.47 16.40
C GLY A 238 43.42 14.81 16.46
N ALA A 239 42.13 14.84 16.82
CA ALA A 239 41.37 16.08 16.98
C ALA A 239 41.63 16.75 18.34
N ASP A 240 41.69 18.08 18.33
CA ASP A 240 41.73 18.90 19.54
C ASP A 240 40.31 19.12 20.10
N PRO A 241 40.09 19.03 21.42
CA PRO A 241 38.75 19.11 22.00
C PRO A 241 38.08 20.50 21.88
N ALA A 242 38.85 21.55 21.60
CA ALA A 242 38.35 22.91 21.42
C ALA A 242 38.42 23.38 19.96
N LEU A 243 39.46 22.98 19.22
CA LEU A 243 39.67 23.41 17.84
C LEU A 243 39.02 22.48 16.82
N GLY A 244 38.92 21.19 17.11
CA GLY A 244 38.47 20.16 16.16
C GLY A 244 39.63 19.50 15.41
N GLY A 245 39.32 18.81 14.32
CA GLY A 245 40.25 18.04 13.52
C GLY A 245 39.57 17.43 12.30
N ALA A 246 40.05 16.27 11.86
CA ALA A 246 39.50 15.54 10.73
C ALA A 246 38.80 14.24 11.16
N LEU A 247 37.65 13.96 10.56
CA LEU A 247 36.91 12.72 10.73
C LEU A 247 36.69 12.09 9.34
N PRO A 248 37.44 11.04 8.96
CA PRO A 248 37.24 10.37 7.68
C PRO A 248 35.94 9.58 7.69
N LEU A 249 35.21 9.59 6.58
CA LEU A 249 34.04 8.76 6.35
C LEU A 249 34.31 7.70 5.29
N PHE A 250 33.61 6.58 5.36
CA PHE A 250 33.59 5.58 4.30
C PHE A 250 32.28 5.59 3.56
N TYR A 251 32.34 5.60 2.23
CA TYR A 251 31.17 5.32 1.41
C TYR A 251 30.74 3.87 1.61
N ALA A 252 29.55 3.66 2.14
CA ALA A 252 28.91 2.36 2.27
C ALA A 252 27.64 2.38 1.41
N ALA A 253 27.55 1.46 0.43
CA ALA A 253 26.32 1.29 -0.34
C ALA A 253 25.15 1.14 0.64
N PRO A 254 24.06 1.94 0.50
CA PRO A 254 23.12 2.16 1.58
C PRO A 254 22.55 0.83 2.09
N PRO A 255 22.91 0.40 3.32
CA PRO A 255 22.28 -0.75 3.92
C PRO A 255 20.87 -0.34 4.31
N VAL A 256 19.88 -0.93 3.63
CA VAL A 256 18.43 -0.74 3.89
C VAL A 256 17.95 0.68 3.58
N ALA A 257 16.72 0.82 3.07
CA ALA A 257 16.08 2.13 2.99
C ALA A 257 16.10 2.74 4.40
N TRP A 258 16.73 3.89 4.60
CA TRP A 258 16.66 4.60 5.87
C TRP A 258 15.20 4.96 6.14
N THR A 259 14.70 4.50 7.28
CA THR A 259 13.35 4.80 7.74
C THR A 259 13.45 5.82 8.88
N PRO A 260 13.05 7.09 8.69
CA PRO A 260 12.96 8.01 9.81
C PRO A 260 12.01 7.44 10.85
N VAL A 261 12.30 7.72 12.12
CA VAL A 261 11.49 7.26 13.25
C VAL A 261 11.40 8.37 14.28
N ALA A 262 10.21 8.56 14.84
CA ALA A 262 10.11 9.31 16.09
C ALA A 262 10.73 8.48 17.21
N ARG A 263 11.35 9.13 18.20
CA ARG A 263 11.85 8.43 19.40
C ARG A 263 11.37 9.13 20.65
N VAL A 264 11.00 8.35 21.65
CA VAL A 264 10.74 8.84 23.00
C VAL A 264 11.75 8.25 23.96
N TYR A 265 12.24 9.08 24.89
CA TYR A 265 13.29 8.71 25.83
C TYR A 265 12.80 8.88 27.27
N PRO A 266 13.09 7.92 28.16
CA PRO A 266 12.87 8.10 29.59
C PRO A 266 13.90 9.08 30.19
N SER A 267 13.65 9.54 31.41
CA SER A 267 14.55 10.44 32.17
C SER A 267 16.03 10.02 32.14
N GLY A 268 16.88 10.82 31.49
CA GLY A 268 18.32 10.58 31.37
C GLY A 268 18.74 9.59 30.26
N GLY A 269 17.81 9.15 29.43
CA GLY A 269 18.00 8.07 28.45
C GLY A 269 19.01 8.37 27.34
N ALA A 270 19.78 7.33 27.00
CA ALA A 270 20.60 7.23 25.78
C ALA A 270 19.85 6.37 24.73
N GLU A 271 20.35 6.31 23.50
CA GLU A 271 19.76 5.52 22.39
C GLU A 271 19.31 4.09 22.79
N PRO A 272 20.04 3.29 23.59
CA PRO A 272 19.62 1.93 23.95
C PRO A 272 18.32 1.85 24.79
N SER A 273 17.91 2.95 25.41
CA SER A 273 16.70 3.05 26.24
C SER A 273 15.53 3.75 25.54
N ALA A 274 15.72 4.17 24.29
CA ALA A 274 14.71 4.86 23.51
C ALA A 274 13.74 3.85 22.87
N GLN A 275 12.47 4.24 22.77
CA GLN A 275 11.52 3.51 21.93
C GLN A 275 11.37 4.25 20.61
N ALA A 276 11.67 3.55 19.51
CA ALA A 276 11.40 4.03 18.16
C ALA A 276 9.93 3.80 17.80
N LEU A 277 9.30 4.81 17.19
CA LEU A 277 7.89 4.85 16.85
C LEU A 277 7.73 5.24 15.38
N GLN A 278 7.03 4.41 14.61
CA GLN A 278 6.54 4.73 13.26
C GLN A 278 5.26 5.59 13.33
N PRO A 279 4.81 6.21 12.23
CA PRO A 279 3.50 6.85 12.20
C PRO A 279 2.42 5.85 12.62
N GLY A 280 1.58 6.26 13.58
CA GLY A 280 0.66 5.35 14.25
C GLY A 280 0.22 5.84 15.63
N TRP A 281 -0.50 4.97 16.31
CA TRP A 281 -1.09 5.23 17.62
C TRP A 281 -0.57 4.19 18.62
N TYR A 282 -0.03 4.65 19.74
CA TYR A 282 0.62 3.83 20.75
C TYR A 282 -0.03 4.09 22.10
N ASP A 283 -0.82 3.14 22.58
CA ASP A 283 -1.44 3.21 23.91
C ASP A 283 -0.47 2.68 24.99
N GLN A 284 -0.84 2.85 26.26
CA GLN A 284 -0.01 2.56 27.43
C GLN A 284 0.69 1.19 27.38
N HIS A 285 -0.01 0.14 26.95
CA HIS A 285 0.52 -1.23 26.89
C HIS A 285 1.58 -1.43 25.78
N GLN A 286 1.65 -0.52 24.82
CA GLN A 286 2.63 -0.53 23.73
C GLN A 286 3.87 0.33 24.05
N LEU A 287 3.89 1.05 25.19
CA LEU A 287 5.02 1.90 25.58
C LEU A 287 6.10 1.09 26.32
N THR A 288 7.12 0.64 25.59
CA THR A 288 8.25 -0.11 26.15
C THR A 288 9.16 0.75 27.03
N VAL A 289 9.15 2.08 26.87
CA VAL A 289 9.81 3.01 27.81
C VAL A 289 9.12 3.06 29.17
N GLY A 290 7.88 2.58 29.27
CA GLY A 290 7.06 2.61 30.48
C GLY A 290 6.15 3.83 30.58
N ASN A 291 5.04 3.68 31.30
CA ASN A 291 4.05 4.74 31.52
C ASN A 291 4.62 5.90 32.34
N ASP A 292 4.29 7.15 31.96
CA ASP A 292 4.69 8.35 32.71
C ASP A 292 6.21 8.45 32.93
N THR A 293 7.01 7.93 31.99
CA THR A 293 8.48 7.96 32.09
C THR A 293 9.15 8.93 31.13
N ILE A 294 8.43 9.35 30.09
CA ILE A 294 8.99 10.08 28.94
C ILE A 294 9.43 11.48 29.37
N SER A 295 10.68 11.81 29.06
CA SER A 295 11.32 13.09 29.41
C SER A 295 11.90 13.83 28.20
N SER A 296 12.01 13.21 27.03
CA SER A 296 12.30 13.90 25.77
C SER A 296 11.72 13.15 24.57
N VAL A 297 11.54 13.90 23.49
CA VAL A 297 11.01 13.42 22.21
C VAL A 297 11.95 13.85 21.09
N HIS A 298 12.29 12.93 20.20
CA HIS A 298 12.92 13.20 18.92
C HIS A 298 11.87 13.11 17.81
N VAL A 299 11.81 14.13 16.94
CA VAL A 299 10.79 14.24 15.90
C VAL A 299 11.47 14.54 14.56
N PRO A 300 11.42 13.60 13.58
CA PRO A 300 11.96 13.84 12.24
C PRO A 300 11.31 15.05 11.55
N ARG A 301 11.98 15.64 10.55
CA ARG A 301 11.47 16.85 9.89
C ARG A 301 10.12 16.57 9.23
N GLY A 302 9.15 17.45 9.49
CA GLY A 302 7.80 17.32 8.97
C GLY A 302 6.93 16.25 9.65
N TRP A 303 7.46 15.57 10.67
CA TRP A 303 6.67 14.70 11.53
C TRP A 303 6.06 15.50 12.70
N ALA A 304 5.06 14.90 13.34
CA ALA A 304 4.45 15.41 14.56
C ALA A 304 4.28 14.26 15.55
N VAL A 305 4.66 14.50 16.81
CA VAL A 305 4.45 13.57 17.93
C VAL A 305 3.55 14.25 18.93
N THR A 306 2.36 13.70 19.15
CA THR A 306 1.41 14.16 20.17
C THR A 306 1.46 13.23 21.37
N LEU A 307 1.77 13.78 22.54
CA LEU A 307 1.69 13.09 23.82
C LEU A 307 0.33 13.36 24.46
N TYR A 308 -0.26 12.33 25.06
CA TYR A 308 -1.52 12.39 25.80
C TYR A 308 -1.30 12.03 27.26
N GLU A 309 -1.97 12.75 28.14
CA GLU A 309 -1.85 12.60 29.59
C GLU A 309 -2.36 11.24 30.08
N HIS A 310 -3.37 10.68 29.41
CA HIS A 310 -3.99 9.41 29.81
C HIS A 310 -3.89 8.37 28.70
N SER A 311 -4.17 7.11 29.05
CA SER A 311 -4.33 6.03 28.07
C SER A 311 -5.53 6.32 27.16
N ARG A 312 -5.62 5.58 26.05
CA ARG A 312 -6.66 5.75 25.01
C ARG A 312 -6.74 7.17 24.44
N PHE A 313 -5.59 7.84 24.34
CA PHE A 313 -5.46 9.14 23.66
C PHE A 313 -6.38 10.23 24.24
N SER A 314 -6.55 10.21 25.56
CA SER A 314 -7.47 11.08 26.30
C SER A 314 -6.73 12.01 27.28
N GLY A 315 -7.47 12.94 27.88
CA GLY A 315 -6.92 13.95 28.79
C GLY A 315 -6.28 15.13 28.06
N SER A 316 -5.42 15.87 28.75
CA SER A 316 -4.62 16.93 28.12
C SER A 316 -3.75 16.33 27.01
N SER A 317 -3.37 17.12 26.01
CA SER A 317 -2.39 16.71 24.98
C SER A 317 -1.46 17.84 24.57
N ILE A 318 -0.29 17.49 24.03
CA ILE A 318 0.67 18.44 23.46
C ILE A 318 1.34 17.81 22.23
N THR A 319 1.54 18.61 21.19
CA THR A 319 2.20 18.17 19.94
C THR A 319 3.57 18.81 19.79
N PHE A 320 4.56 17.99 19.46
CA PHE A 320 5.93 18.39 19.13
C PHE A 320 6.21 18.11 17.66
N THR A 321 6.82 19.07 16.96
CA THR A 321 7.22 18.98 15.54
C THR A 321 8.73 19.05 15.34
N SER A 322 9.47 19.01 16.45
CA SER A 322 10.94 19.00 16.49
C SER A 322 11.38 18.41 17.82
N ASP A 323 12.65 18.04 17.90
CA ASP A 323 13.28 17.54 19.12
C ASP A 323 13.01 18.44 20.32
N THR A 324 12.46 17.86 21.38
CA THR A 324 12.05 18.61 22.56
C THR A 324 12.43 17.88 23.84
N LEU A 325 13.11 18.58 24.75
CA LEU A 325 13.29 18.18 26.14
C LEU A 325 12.04 18.59 26.94
N LEU A 326 11.43 17.67 27.67
CA LEU A 326 10.16 17.92 28.38
C LEU A 326 10.37 18.53 29.77
N THR A 327 11.59 18.53 30.30
CA THR A 327 11.87 19.14 31.60
C THR A 327 11.55 20.64 31.57
N GLY A 328 10.64 21.08 32.43
CA GLY A 328 10.25 22.49 32.56
C GLY A 328 9.11 22.95 31.64
N ASN A 329 8.57 22.09 30.75
CA ASN A 329 7.44 22.44 29.90
C ASN A 329 6.07 21.90 30.40
N GLY A 330 6.05 21.26 31.58
CA GLY A 330 4.83 20.71 32.20
C GLY A 330 4.39 19.34 31.68
N TRP A 331 5.19 18.70 30.81
CA TRP A 331 4.91 17.40 30.19
C TRP A 331 5.94 16.31 30.50
N ASP A 332 6.96 16.62 31.30
CA ASP A 332 7.90 15.62 31.81
C ASP A 332 7.14 14.54 32.60
N LYS A 333 7.33 13.26 32.25
CA LYS A 333 6.80 12.09 32.97
C LYS A 333 5.28 12.11 33.15
N ARG A 334 4.56 12.54 32.12
CA ARG A 334 3.08 12.66 32.14
C ARG A 334 2.37 11.89 31.03
N ALA A 335 3.13 11.40 30.05
CA ALA A 335 2.56 10.77 28.87
C ALA A 335 2.20 9.30 29.13
N SER A 336 0.95 8.95 28.86
CA SER A 336 0.42 7.59 28.95
C SER A 336 0.00 7.00 27.59
N SER A 337 -0.13 7.84 26.55
CA SER A 337 -0.30 7.38 25.16
C SER A 337 0.27 8.40 24.16
N ILE A 338 0.57 7.95 22.93
CA ILE A 338 1.31 8.71 21.92
C ILE A 338 0.66 8.55 20.54
N LYS A 339 0.56 9.65 19.80
CA LYS A 339 0.26 9.66 18.36
C LYS A 339 1.47 10.16 17.58
N VAL A 340 1.87 9.44 16.53
CA VAL A 340 2.93 9.86 15.62
C VAL A 340 2.34 10.03 14.23
N GLU A 341 2.58 11.18 13.60
CA GLU A 341 2.09 11.52 12.27
C GLU A 341 3.22 12.05 11.38
N ALA A 342 3.12 11.77 10.08
CA ALA A 342 4.00 12.34 9.06
C ALA A 342 3.18 12.74 7.81
N PRO A 343 2.26 13.73 7.92
CA PRO A 343 1.40 14.09 6.80
C PRO A 343 2.13 15.01 5.82
N VAL A 344 1.99 14.73 4.52
CA VAL A 344 2.31 15.72 3.48
C VAL A 344 1.30 16.85 3.56
N SER A 345 1.75 18.09 3.54
CA SER A 345 0.84 19.25 3.52
C SER A 345 0.97 19.99 2.20
N VAL A 346 -0.13 20.17 1.49
CA VAL A 346 -0.20 20.95 0.24
C VAL A 346 -0.94 22.26 0.46
N TYR A 347 -0.53 23.30 -0.25
CA TYR A 347 -0.98 24.67 -0.05
C TYR A 347 -1.33 25.36 -1.36
N SER A 348 -2.40 26.17 -1.31
CA SER A 348 -2.92 26.91 -2.47
C SER A 348 -2.14 28.19 -2.78
N GLN A 349 -1.25 28.63 -1.90
CA GLN A 349 -0.40 29.81 -2.09
C GLN A 349 1.09 29.47 -1.90
N HIS A 350 1.95 30.39 -2.35
CA HIS A 350 3.39 30.36 -2.12
C HIS A 350 3.71 30.52 -0.62
N ASN A 351 4.94 30.15 -0.23
CA ASN A 351 5.43 30.20 1.15
C ASN A 351 4.54 29.48 2.17
N PHE A 352 3.93 28.36 1.77
CA PHE A 352 3.09 27.51 2.62
C PHE A 352 1.86 28.21 3.20
N GLY A 353 1.28 29.16 2.45
CA GLY A 353 0.09 29.93 2.83
C GLY A 353 -1.21 29.48 2.18
N GLY A 354 -2.32 30.11 2.57
CA GLY A 354 -3.66 29.88 2.00
C GLY A 354 -4.37 28.63 2.53
N VAL A 355 -5.32 28.12 1.74
CA VAL A 355 -5.99 26.83 2.00
C VAL A 355 -4.93 25.74 2.06
N ARG A 356 -5.04 24.86 3.05
CA ARG A 356 -4.15 23.73 3.31
C ARG A 356 -4.95 22.44 3.25
N GLN A 357 -4.38 21.41 2.62
CA GLN A 357 -4.85 20.03 2.74
C GLN A 357 -3.71 19.15 3.26
N SER A 358 -4.01 18.30 4.23
CA SER A 358 -3.09 17.27 4.73
C SER A 358 -3.37 15.95 4.03
N LEU A 359 -2.33 15.33 3.50
CA LEU A 359 -2.37 14.11 2.69
C LEU A 359 -1.55 13.02 3.39
N ARG A 360 -2.11 11.82 3.45
CA ARG A 360 -1.41 10.62 3.93
C ARG A 360 -0.68 9.97 2.76
N ALA A 361 0.03 8.87 3.01
CA ALA A 361 0.50 8.03 1.92
C ALA A 361 -0.70 7.52 1.12
N GLY A 362 -0.63 7.63 -0.22
CA GLY A 362 -1.74 7.30 -1.09
C GLY A 362 -1.73 8.11 -2.39
N ARG A 363 -2.68 7.78 -3.26
CA ARG A 363 -2.90 8.43 -4.54
C ARG A 363 -4.10 9.37 -4.45
N TYR A 364 -3.92 10.57 -4.99
CA TYR A 364 -4.92 11.64 -4.96
C TYR A 364 -5.12 12.17 -6.38
N ASP A 365 -6.30 11.98 -6.95
CA ASP A 365 -6.69 12.54 -8.25
C ASP A 365 -7.59 13.77 -8.02
N ILE A 366 -8.07 14.37 -9.12
CA ILE A 366 -8.82 15.63 -9.13
C ILE A 366 -9.98 15.68 -8.11
N ASN A 367 -10.65 14.56 -7.88
CA ASN A 367 -11.80 14.48 -6.98
C ASN A 367 -11.41 14.32 -5.49
N GLN A 368 -10.16 13.97 -5.19
CA GLN A 368 -9.64 13.83 -3.83
C GLN A 368 -8.89 15.07 -3.33
N LEU A 369 -8.61 16.04 -4.21
CA LEU A 369 -7.93 17.30 -3.86
C LEU A 369 -8.93 18.38 -3.45
N THR A 370 -9.20 18.50 -2.15
CA THR A 370 -10.07 19.56 -1.59
C THR A 370 -9.48 20.96 -1.71
N LEU A 371 -8.18 21.06 -2.02
CA LEU A 371 -7.51 22.30 -2.41
C LEU A 371 -8.06 22.91 -3.73
N GLY A 372 -8.71 22.08 -4.57
CA GLY A 372 -9.18 22.43 -5.91
C GLY A 372 -8.16 22.11 -7.01
N ASN A 373 -8.63 21.90 -8.24
CA ASN A 373 -7.79 21.63 -9.40
C ASN A 373 -6.90 22.84 -9.75
N ASP A 374 -5.66 22.61 -10.15
CA ASP A 374 -4.74 23.65 -10.62
C ASP A 374 -4.46 24.76 -9.60
N THR A 375 -4.59 24.48 -8.29
CA THR A 375 -4.39 25.50 -7.24
C THR A 375 -3.09 25.34 -6.44
N LEU A 376 -2.44 24.17 -6.49
CA LEU A 376 -1.28 23.85 -5.67
C LEU A 376 -0.07 24.72 -6.04
N ARG A 377 0.49 25.43 -5.05
CA ARG A 377 1.63 26.35 -5.22
C ARG A 377 2.81 26.09 -4.28
N SER A 378 2.61 25.42 -3.15
CA SER A 378 3.70 24.97 -2.29
C SER A 378 3.31 23.73 -1.49
N LEU A 379 4.29 22.98 -1.01
CA LEU A 379 4.07 21.77 -0.22
C LEU A 379 5.20 21.51 0.77
N LYS A 380 4.84 20.84 1.88
CA LYS A 380 5.78 20.31 2.87
C LYS A 380 5.82 18.79 2.77
N VAL A 381 7.03 18.24 2.66
CA VAL A 381 7.26 16.80 2.49
C VAL A 381 8.06 16.29 3.69
N PRO A 382 7.45 15.46 4.56
CA PRO A 382 8.12 14.89 5.72
C PRO A 382 9.31 14.01 5.33
N ASP A 383 10.29 13.89 6.24
CA ASP A 383 11.38 12.94 6.06
C ASP A 383 10.84 11.53 5.89
N GLY A 384 11.45 10.76 4.98
CA GLY A 384 10.98 9.41 4.65
C GLY A 384 9.78 9.37 3.71
N PHE A 385 9.40 10.50 3.11
CA PHE A 385 8.32 10.57 2.12
C PHE A 385 8.79 11.20 0.80
N GLN A 386 8.11 10.83 -0.27
CA GLN A 386 8.25 11.39 -1.61
C GLN A 386 6.86 11.75 -2.12
N VAL A 387 6.74 12.91 -2.75
CA VAL A 387 5.54 13.35 -3.46
C VAL A 387 5.85 13.44 -4.94
N THR A 388 5.02 12.82 -5.77
CA THR A 388 5.08 13.01 -7.22
C THR A 388 3.85 13.79 -7.65
N LEU A 389 4.04 15.00 -8.18
CA LEU A 389 2.95 15.82 -8.75
C LEU A 389 2.84 15.55 -10.25
N TYR A 390 1.61 15.55 -10.78
CA TYR A 390 1.29 15.35 -12.18
C TYR A 390 0.41 16.50 -12.69
N ALA A 391 0.69 16.97 -13.90
CA ALA A 391 -0.07 18.03 -14.55
C ALA A 391 -1.53 17.59 -14.79
N ASP A 392 -1.72 16.35 -15.22
CA ASP A 392 -3.02 15.84 -15.66
C ASP A 392 -3.61 14.86 -14.64
N SER A 393 -4.91 14.60 -14.73
CA SER A 393 -5.59 13.54 -13.97
C SER A 393 -5.10 12.15 -14.37
N GLY A 394 -5.40 11.14 -13.55
CA GLY A 394 -4.97 9.77 -13.80
C GLY A 394 -3.45 9.55 -13.72
N PHE A 395 -2.72 10.41 -12.98
CA PHE A 395 -1.27 10.31 -12.77
C PHE A 395 -0.47 10.35 -14.07
N SER A 396 -0.85 11.26 -14.97
CA SER A 396 -0.30 11.36 -16.32
C SER A 396 0.24 12.77 -16.64
N GLY A 397 0.80 12.94 -17.83
CA GLY A 397 1.37 14.21 -18.26
C GLY A 397 2.74 14.53 -17.63
N GLN A 398 3.07 15.82 -17.62
CA GLN A 398 4.30 16.31 -17.03
C GLN A 398 4.29 16.08 -15.52
N ARG A 399 5.42 15.63 -14.96
CA ARG A 399 5.53 15.34 -13.52
C ARG A 399 6.80 15.90 -12.88
N ILE A 400 6.75 16.08 -11.56
CA ILE A 400 7.92 16.38 -10.72
C ILE A 400 7.90 15.51 -9.46
N VAL A 401 9.07 15.07 -9.04
CA VAL A 401 9.28 14.30 -7.80
C VAL A 401 9.91 15.21 -6.76
N LEU A 402 9.32 15.25 -5.56
CA LEU A 402 9.69 16.13 -4.46
C LEU A 402 9.84 15.33 -3.17
N THR A 403 10.98 15.47 -2.50
CA THR A 403 11.30 14.77 -1.25
C THR A 403 11.50 15.72 -0.08
N GLN A 404 11.27 17.01 -0.29
CA GLN A 404 11.46 18.07 0.70
C GLN A 404 10.44 19.19 0.50
N ASP A 405 10.36 20.07 1.49
CA ASP A 405 9.53 21.26 1.44
C ASP A 405 9.90 22.10 0.21
N THR A 406 8.89 22.44 -0.60
CA THR A 406 9.10 23.07 -1.90
C THR A 406 8.07 24.18 -2.12
N ASP A 407 8.55 25.35 -2.51
CA ASP A 407 7.73 26.37 -3.15
C ASP A 407 7.83 26.16 -4.68
N LEU A 408 6.68 26.10 -5.38
CA LEU A 408 6.66 25.83 -6.81
C LEU A 408 6.91 27.07 -7.67
N THR A 409 7.33 28.19 -7.11
CA THR A 409 7.71 29.38 -7.89
C THR A 409 8.72 29.02 -8.98
N GLY A 410 8.37 29.30 -10.24
CA GLY A 410 9.20 28.98 -11.41
C GLY A 410 9.14 27.52 -11.88
N SER A 411 8.39 26.64 -11.19
CA SER A 411 8.11 25.28 -11.65
C SER A 411 7.04 25.27 -12.74
N LEU A 412 7.18 24.33 -13.68
CA LEU A 412 6.16 24.08 -14.72
C LEU A 412 4.86 23.46 -14.16
N LEU A 413 4.88 22.98 -12.90
CA LEU A 413 3.69 22.46 -12.21
C LEU A 413 3.07 23.45 -11.21
N ASN A 414 3.50 24.72 -11.22
CA ASN A 414 2.93 25.76 -10.38
C ASN A 414 1.48 26.08 -10.80
N ALA A 415 0.51 25.76 -9.96
CA ALA A 415 -0.91 25.94 -10.27
C ALA A 415 -1.37 25.23 -11.55
N VAL A 416 -0.84 24.02 -11.80
CA VAL A 416 -1.23 23.12 -12.92
C VAL A 416 -1.36 21.67 -12.44
N THR A 417 -1.24 21.40 -11.14
CA THR A 417 -1.29 20.02 -10.63
C THR A 417 -2.74 19.54 -10.53
N SER A 418 -3.07 18.45 -11.25
CA SER A 418 -4.39 17.80 -11.20
C SER A 418 -4.39 16.46 -10.44
N SER A 419 -3.24 15.80 -10.32
CA SER A 419 -3.11 14.57 -9.52
C SER A 419 -1.73 14.46 -8.85
N LEU A 420 -1.65 13.73 -7.74
CA LEU A 420 -0.39 13.48 -7.04
C LEU A 420 -0.35 12.14 -6.33
N VAL A 421 0.86 11.63 -6.11
CA VAL A 421 1.11 10.41 -5.34
C VAL A 421 2.01 10.73 -4.16
N VAL A 422 1.60 10.35 -2.95
CA VAL A 422 2.40 10.41 -1.74
C VAL A 422 2.89 9.00 -1.41
N GLU A 423 4.20 8.81 -1.45
CA GLU A 423 4.85 7.54 -1.15
C GLU A 423 5.70 7.68 0.10
N SER A 424 5.66 6.67 0.98
CA SER A 424 6.75 6.48 1.92
C SER A 424 7.99 5.99 1.15
N THR A 425 9.15 6.58 1.39
CA THR A 425 10.43 6.08 0.85
C THR A 425 10.92 4.84 1.60
N THR A 426 10.19 4.40 2.63
CA THR A 426 10.64 3.43 3.62
C THR A 426 9.77 2.18 3.66
N SER A 427 8.54 2.28 3.14
CA SER A 427 7.69 1.17 2.76
C SER A 427 7.32 1.29 1.28
N ARG A 428 7.90 0.44 0.43
CA ARG A 428 7.47 0.31 -0.97
C ARG A 428 7.13 -1.14 -1.28
N ASN A 429 5.84 -1.46 -1.09
CA ASN A 429 5.23 -2.72 -1.49
C ASN A 429 4.55 -2.68 -2.87
N ASN A 430 4.62 -1.56 -3.59
CA ASN A 430 3.72 -1.33 -4.74
C ASN A 430 4.30 -1.77 -6.09
N ASN A 431 5.40 -2.52 -6.07
CA ASN A 431 6.05 -3.03 -7.27
C ASN A 431 6.76 -4.35 -6.96
N ILE A 432 5.96 -5.26 -6.39
CA ILE A 432 6.37 -6.60 -6.02
C ILE A 432 5.81 -7.56 -7.08
N LEU A 433 6.67 -8.37 -7.67
CA LEU A 433 6.28 -9.54 -8.46
C LEU A 433 6.61 -10.80 -7.68
N HIS A 434 5.67 -11.72 -7.62
CA HIS A 434 5.93 -13.07 -7.15
C HIS A 434 6.13 -14.00 -8.33
N GLY A 435 6.90 -15.06 -8.14
CA GLY A 435 7.07 -16.12 -9.12
C GLY A 435 7.66 -17.37 -8.50
N GLN A 436 7.82 -18.39 -9.33
CA GLN A 436 8.41 -19.66 -8.94
C GLN A 436 9.34 -20.18 -10.05
N TRP A 437 10.49 -20.71 -9.66
CA TRP A 437 11.28 -21.59 -10.52
C TRP A 437 10.81 -23.03 -10.30
N HIS A 438 10.42 -23.72 -11.37
CA HIS A 438 10.21 -25.17 -11.31
C HIS A 438 11.52 -25.94 -11.47
N ALA A 439 12.39 -25.47 -12.36
CA ALA A 439 13.73 -25.98 -12.57
C ALA A 439 14.58 -24.86 -13.17
N SER A 440 15.19 -24.02 -12.32
CA SER A 440 15.95 -22.84 -12.76
C SER A 440 17.02 -23.16 -13.81
N GLY A 441 17.32 -22.21 -14.70
CA GLY A 441 18.43 -22.29 -15.64
C GLY A 441 19.81 -22.05 -15.01
N GLY A 442 19.86 -21.76 -13.72
CA GLY A 442 21.07 -21.33 -13.02
C GLY A 442 21.59 -20.01 -13.60
N GLN A 443 22.90 -19.80 -13.56
CA GLN A 443 23.54 -18.58 -14.08
C GLN A 443 23.56 -18.47 -15.62
N ASN A 444 22.87 -19.36 -16.35
CA ASN A 444 22.64 -19.15 -17.77
C ASN A 444 21.50 -18.14 -18.00
N ARG A 445 21.84 -16.84 -18.06
CA ARG A 445 20.86 -15.75 -18.25
C ARG A 445 19.92 -15.90 -19.46
N THR A 446 20.33 -16.66 -20.48
CA THR A 446 19.53 -16.88 -21.70
C THR A 446 18.65 -18.13 -21.62
N SER A 447 18.75 -18.90 -20.54
CA SER A 447 17.91 -20.07 -20.35
C SER A 447 16.43 -19.66 -20.26
N PRO A 448 15.53 -20.31 -21.03
CA PRO A 448 14.09 -20.08 -20.91
C PRO A 448 13.53 -20.56 -19.58
N ALA A 449 14.30 -21.31 -18.79
CA ALA A 449 13.92 -21.78 -17.47
C ALA A 449 14.15 -20.72 -16.36
N ASN A 450 14.90 -19.65 -16.67
CA ASN A 450 15.01 -18.47 -15.81
C ASN A 450 13.85 -17.51 -16.09
N ARG A 451 13.41 -16.78 -15.07
CA ARG A 451 12.25 -15.89 -15.19
C ARG A 451 12.69 -14.52 -15.65
N GLN A 452 12.10 -14.06 -16.75
CA GLN A 452 12.40 -12.75 -17.33
C GLN A 452 11.28 -11.78 -17.04
N PHE A 453 11.64 -10.54 -16.73
CA PHE A 453 10.72 -9.45 -16.45
C PHE A 453 11.10 -8.23 -17.26
N LEU A 454 10.10 -7.46 -17.65
CA LEU A 454 10.31 -6.13 -18.22
C LEU A 454 10.36 -5.11 -17.09
N VAL A 455 11.26 -4.16 -17.27
CA VAL A 455 11.45 -3.02 -16.37
C VAL A 455 11.17 -1.77 -17.18
N GLU A 456 10.22 -0.97 -16.72
CA GLU A 456 9.90 0.34 -17.32
C GLU A 456 10.27 1.43 -16.31
N HIS A 457 11.32 2.18 -16.61
CA HIS A 457 11.67 3.39 -15.88
C HIS A 457 11.21 4.59 -16.70
N SER A 458 10.18 5.29 -16.22
CA SER A 458 9.69 6.51 -16.87
C SER A 458 10.18 7.79 -16.16
N GLY A 459 10.92 7.64 -15.06
CA GLY A 459 11.36 8.74 -14.20
C GLY A 459 12.53 9.51 -14.81
N PRO A 460 12.90 10.67 -14.23
CA PRO A 460 14.21 11.23 -14.50
C PRO A 460 15.30 10.20 -14.18
N PRO A 461 16.52 10.36 -14.72
CA PRO A 461 17.66 9.53 -14.35
C PRO A 461 17.81 9.45 -12.84
N ASP A 462 17.80 8.23 -12.31
CA ASP A 462 17.81 7.98 -10.88
C ASP A 462 18.30 6.54 -10.58
N ILE A 463 18.86 6.35 -9.39
CA ILE A 463 19.18 5.00 -8.90
C ILE A 463 17.89 4.26 -8.64
N VAL A 464 17.74 3.12 -9.32
CA VAL A 464 16.69 2.15 -9.11
C VAL A 464 17.28 0.89 -8.48
N THR A 465 16.66 0.47 -7.38
CA THR A 465 16.96 -0.77 -6.69
C THR A 465 16.07 -1.89 -7.23
N PHE A 466 16.66 -3.07 -7.41
CA PHE A 466 15.97 -4.33 -7.63
C PHE A 466 16.39 -5.34 -6.57
N ASP A 467 15.42 -5.99 -5.94
CA ASP A 467 15.63 -6.97 -4.88
C ASP A 467 14.94 -8.28 -5.24
N LEU A 468 15.71 -9.36 -5.33
CA LEU A 468 15.23 -10.71 -5.51
C LEU A 468 15.42 -11.49 -4.20
N ASP A 469 14.33 -11.86 -3.56
CA ASP A 469 14.31 -12.69 -2.35
C ASP A 469 13.79 -14.09 -2.69
N ALA A 470 14.53 -15.12 -2.31
CA ALA A 470 14.18 -16.51 -2.48
C ALA A 470 14.78 -17.35 -1.35
N ASN A 471 13.92 -17.97 -0.56
CA ASN A 471 14.36 -18.90 0.47
C ASN A 471 14.89 -20.18 -0.18
N ASN A 472 16.03 -20.68 0.32
CA ASN A 472 16.59 -21.99 -0.02
C ASN A 472 16.99 -22.21 -1.49
N ALA A 473 17.23 -21.15 -2.28
CA ALA A 473 17.58 -21.29 -3.70
C ALA A 473 18.76 -20.46 -4.21
N GLY A 474 19.56 -19.81 -3.33
CA GLY A 474 20.74 -19.03 -3.73
C GLY A 474 20.45 -18.08 -4.89
N PRO A 475 19.67 -16.99 -4.68
CA PRO A 475 19.15 -16.15 -5.75
C PRO A 475 20.25 -15.48 -6.56
N TYR A 476 20.01 -15.32 -7.86
CA TYR A 476 20.90 -14.62 -8.79
C TYR A 476 20.07 -13.70 -9.68
N LEU A 477 20.46 -12.44 -9.80
CA LEU A 477 19.71 -11.42 -10.53
C LEU A 477 20.59 -10.78 -11.61
N TYR A 478 20.06 -10.67 -12.82
CA TYR A 478 20.67 -9.89 -13.92
C TYR A 478 19.76 -8.71 -14.26
N LEU A 479 20.37 -7.53 -14.48
CA LEU A 479 19.76 -6.38 -15.14
C LEU A 479 20.36 -6.24 -16.54
N LEU A 480 19.51 -6.19 -17.56
CA LEU A 480 19.90 -6.12 -18.96
C LEU A 480 19.31 -4.86 -19.62
N ASP A 481 20.00 -4.34 -20.63
CA ASP A 481 19.43 -3.34 -21.54
C ASP A 481 18.35 -3.94 -22.46
N SER A 482 17.71 -3.10 -23.27
CA SER A 482 16.70 -3.53 -24.24
C SER A 482 17.23 -4.51 -25.29
N SER A 483 18.54 -4.49 -25.57
CA SER A 483 19.24 -5.36 -26.52
C SER A 483 19.69 -6.69 -25.90
N GLY A 484 19.56 -6.86 -24.58
CA GLY A 484 19.94 -8.05 -23.84
C GLY A 484 21.39 -8.07 -23.34
N ASN A 485 22.11 -6.95 -23.39
CA ASN A 485 23.43 -6.82 -22.79
C ASN A 485 23.31 -6.65 -21.28
N VAL A 486 24.22 -7.27 -20.52
CA VAL A 486 24.24 -7.15 -19.05
C VAL A 486 24.71 -5.76 -18.64
N LEU A 487 23.88 -5.05 -17.89
CA LEU A 487 24.21 -3.78 -17.25
C LEU A 487 24.74 -3.99 -15.84
N ALA A 488 24.12 -4.90 -15.09
CA ALA A 488 24.54 -5.28 -13.76
C ALA A 488 24.08 -6.71 -13.44
N GLU A 489 24.76 -7.35 -12.50
CA GLU A 489 24.37 -8.63 -11.95
C GLU A 489 24.71 -8.68 -10.46
N ALA A 490 23.93 -9.44 -9.70
CA ALA A 490 24.14 -9.61 -8.27
C ALA A 490 23.68 -11.00 -7.82
N ASN A 491 24.35 -11.54 -6.81
CA ASN A 491 23.94 -12.74 -6.08
C ASN A 491 24.10 -12.53 -4.58
N ASP A 492 23.82 -13.56 -3.81
CA ASP A 492 24.06 -13.61 -2.37
C ASP A 492 25.54 -13.96 -2.07
N LEU A 493 26.46 -13.02 -2.29
CA LEU A 493 27.92 -13.22 -2.12
C LEU A 493 28.38 -13.78 -0.75
N LEU A 494 27.49 -13.86 0.25
CA LEU A 494 27.76 -14.30 1.63
C LEU A 494 26.81 -15.40 2.16
N GLY A 495 25.97 -16.01 1.31
CA GLY A 495 25.08 -17.13 1.68
C GLY A 495 23.78 -16.71 2.38
N GLY A 496 22.85 -16.13 1.63
CA GLY A 496 21.59 -15.58 2.14
C GLY A 496 20.41 -15.77 1.18
N SER A 497 19.22 -15.28 1.55
CA SER A 497 18.02 -15.42 0.72
C SER A 497 17.83 -14.29 -0.31
N ARG A 498 18.77 -13.33 -0.45
CA ARG A 498 18.53 -12.09 -1.21
C ARG A 498 19.67 -11.70 -2.15
N ALA A 499 19.33 -11.36 -3.39
CA ALA A 499 20.21 -10.70 -4.37
C ALA A 499 19.69 -9.28 -4.66
N ARG A 500 20.59 -8.28 -4.70
CA ARG A 500 20.21 -6.86 -4.84
C ARG A 500 21.06 -6.14 -5.88
N ILE A 501 20.42 -5.46 -6.81
CA ILE A 501 21.05 -4.53 -7.77
C ILE A 501 20.60 -3.12 -7.42
N ALA A 502 21.51 -2.14 -7.43
CA ALA A 502 21.19 -0.71 -7.44
C ALA A 502 21.90 -0.10 -8.65
N TYR A 503 21.13 0.48 -9.58
CA TYR A 503 21.66 0.95 -10.86
C TYR A 503 21.01 2.26 -11.28
N ASP A 504 21.79 3.21 -11.77
CA ASP A 504 21.30 4.48 -12.31
C ASP A 504 20.64 4.24 -13.68
N LEU A 505 19.31 4.25 -13.72
CA LEU A 505 18.55 4.03 -14.94
C LEU A 505 18.19 5.36 -15.59
N GLN A 506 18.49 5.48 -16.87
CA GLN A 506 17.87 6.48 -17.73
C GLN A 506 16.43 6.07 -18.03
N PRO A 507 15.49 7.01 -18.28
CA PRO A 507 14.16 6.65 -18.70
C PRO A 507 14.21 5.75 -19.96
N GLY A 508 13.52 4.61 -19.90
CA GLY A 508 13.58 3.58 -20.92
C GLY A 508 13.08 2.22 -20.46
N SER A 509 13.22 1.23 -21.34
CA SER A 509 12.83 -0.16 -21.10
C SER A 509 14.07 -1.04 -20.95
N TYR A 510 14.04 -1.88 -19.92
CA TYR A 510 15.11 -2.80 -19.53
C TYR A 510 14.52 -4.19 -19.27
N LYS A 511 15.38 -5.17 -19.00
CA LYS A 511 14.96 -6.52 -18.62
C LYS A 511 15.64 -6.95 -17.33
N LEU A 512 14.92 -7.69 -16.50
CA LEU A 512 15.51 -8.44 -15.39
C LEU A 512 15.44 -9.93 -15.69
N VAL A 513 16.44 -10.66 -15.24
CA VAL A 513 16.42 -12.13 -15.22
C VAL A 513 16.59 -12.57 -13.78
N ALA A 514 15.52 -13.11 -13.19
CA ALA A 514 15.56 -13.79 -11.92
C ALA A 514 15.96 -15.25 -12.16
N ALA A 515 17.12 -15.60 -11.61
CA ALA A 515 17.77 -16.89 -11.74
C ALA A 515 18.21 -17.38 -10.35
N THR A 516 18.86 -18.53 -10.35
CA THR A 516 19.50 -19.08 -9.16
C THR A 516 20.98 -19.34 -9.43
N THR A 517 21.74 -19.55 -8.37
CA THR A 517 23.17 -19.86 -8.46
C THR A 517 23.42 -21.21 -9.15
N GLN A 518 22.51 -22.18 -9.03
CA GLN A 518 22.61 -23.51 -9.64
C GLN A 518 21.40 -23.86 -10.50
N ALA A 519 21.61 -24.55 -11.62
CA ALA A 519 20.52 -25.03 -12.47
C ALA A 519 19.72 -26.15 -11.78
N GLY A 520 18.45 -26.29 -12.14
CA GLY A 520 17.52 -27.32 -11.65
C GLY A 520 16.85 -26.99 -10.31
N GLN A 521 17.17 -25.86 -9.67
CA GLN A 521 16.57 -25.48 -8.39
C GLN A 521 15.09 -25.10 -8.54
N THR A 522 14.30 -25.50 -7.54
CA THR A 522 12.88 -25.18 -7.40
C THR A 522 12.69 -24.29 -6.17
N ALA A 523 12.15 -23.10 -6.34
CA ALA A 523 11.77 -22.23 -5.23
C ALA A 523 10.84 -21.10 -5.65
N ASP A 524 10.06 -20.63 -4.68
CA ASP A 524 9.34 -19.38 -4.78
C ASP A 524 10.30 -18.21 -4.60
N PHE A 525 10.02 -17.12 -5.31
CA PHE A 525 10.75 -15.88 -5.16
C PHE A 525 9.82 -14.66 -5.17
N THR A 526 10.34 -13.58 -4.60
CA THR A 526 9.73 -12.25 -4.60
C THR A 526 10.73 -11.27 -5.20
N LEU A 527 10.36 -10.63 -6.29
CA LEU A 527 11.14 -9.59 -6.95
C LEU A 527 10.50 -8.23 -6.64
N ARG A 528 11.31 -7.24 -6.26
CA ARG A 528 10.85 -5.89 -5.89
C ARG A 528 11.66 -4.85 -6.65
N SER A 529 11.03 -3.71 -6.96
CA SER A 529 11.74 -2.50 -7.34
C SER A 529 11.20 -1.28 -6.60
N ASP A 530 12.09 -0.36 -6.26
CA ASP A 530 11.75 0.89 -5.57
C ASP A 530 11.11 1.95 -6.48
N LYS A 531 11.50 2.00 -7.77
CA LYS A 531 11.14 3.10 -8.69
C LYS A 531 10.71 2.66 -10.09
N ALA A 532 11.24 1.55 -10.63
CA ALA A 532 10.96 1.15 -12.01
C ALA A 532 9.92 0.04 -12.07
N ARG A 533 8.82 0.26 -12.80
CA ARG A 533 7.70 -0.68 -12.89
C ARG A 533 8.18 -2.03 -13.40
N LEU A 534 7.89 -3.09 -12.64
CA LEU A 534 8.14 -4.46 -13.02
C LEU A 534 6.88 -5.04 -13.67
N ARG A 535 7.06 -5.83 -14.73
CA ARG A 535 5.97 -6.61 -15.30
C ARG A 535 6.45 -7.87 -16.00
N TYR A 536 5.54 -8.82 -16.18
CA TYR A 536 5.79 -9.98 -17.01
C TYR A 536 5.89 -9.58 -18.51
N PRO A 537 6.64 -10.34 -19.34
CA PRO A 537 6.89 -9.96 -20.73
C PRO A 537 5.66 -9.92 -21.62
N LEU A 538 4.71 -10.84 -21.42
CA LEU A 538 3.45 -10.90 -22.16
C LEU A 538 2.31 -10.51 -21.22
N ARG A 539 1.28 -9.87 -21.76
CA ARG A 539 0.08 -9.56 -20.99
C ARG A 539 -0.87 -10.75 -20.98
N LEU A 540 -1.29 -11.13 -19.78
CA LEU A 540 -2.41 -12.04 -19.53
C LEU A 540 -3.46 -11.28 -18.74
N SER A 541 -4.69 -11.22 -19.21
CA SER A 541 -5.79 -10.52 -18.54
C SER A 541 -6.88 -11.49 -18.14
N VAL A 542 -7.55 -11.22 -17.03
CA VAL A 542 -8.76 -11.90 -16.59
C VAL A 542 -9.98 -10.99 -16.72
N GLN A 543 -11.12 -11.62 -17.00
CA GLN A 543 -12.44 -11.01 -17.01
C GLN A 543 -13.40 -11.90 -16.23
N ALA A 544 -14.17 -11.33 -15.30
CA ALA A 544 -15.21 -12.06 -14.60
C ALA A 544 -16.38 -12.35 -15.55
N GLU A 545 -16.81 -13.62 -15.62
CA GLU A 545 -18.00 -14.06 -16.32
C GLU A 545 -18.98 -14.68 -15.33
N THR A 546 -20.25 -14.31 -15.47
CA THR A 546 -21.36 -14.66 -14.58
C THR A 546 -22.45 -15.50 -15.27
N HIS A 547 -22.31 -15.80 -16.56
CA HIS A 547 -23.25 -16.60 -17.33
C HIS A 547 -22.64 -17.93 -17.74
N PHE A 548 -23.44 -18.98 -17.58
CA PHE A 548 -23.02 -20.35 -17.78
C PHE A 548 -24.05 -21.15 -18.56
N ASP A 549 -23.57 -22.10 -19.35
CA ASP A 549 -24.38 -23.20 -19.90
C ASP A 549 -24.22 -24.42 -19.00
N TRP A 550 -25.34 -25.10 -18.72
CA TRP A 550 -25.31 -26.40 -18.04
C TRP A 550 -24.65 -27.44 -18.95
N VAL A 551 -23.80 -28.31 -18.37
CA VAL A 551 -23.11 -29.38 -19.11
C VAL A 551 -23.57 -30.75 -18.64
N TYR A 552 -23.64 -30.98 -17.33
CA TYR A 552 -23.95 -32.28 -16.73
C TYR A 552 -24.44 -32.13 -15.29
N ASP A 553 -25.25 -33.08 -14.82
CA ASP A 553 -25.48 -33.37 -13.40
C ASP A 553 -25.66 -34.87 -13.21
N ASP A 554 -25.37 -35.35 -11.99
CA ASP A 554 -25.37 -36.77 -11.67
C ASP A 554 -26.72 -37.32 -11.21
N HIS A 555 -27.83 -36.69 -11.63
CA HIS A 555 -29.18 -37.15 -11.31
C HIS A 555 -29.39 -38.62 -11.68
N ASN A 556 -29.87 -39.40 -10.71
CA ASN A 556 -30.16 -40.83 -10.82
C ASN A 556 -28.97 -41.76 -11.08
N THR A 557 -27.73 -41.26 -10.99
CA THR A 557 -26.53 -42.11 -11.08
C THR A 557 -26.39 -43.05 -9.89
N GLY A 558 -26.94 -42.68 -8.73
CA GLY A 558 -26.76 -43.39 -7.46
C GLY A 558 -25.51 -42.97 -6.68
N ALA A 559 -24.76 -41.97 -7.16
CA ALA A 559 -23.68 -41.37 -6.39
C ALA A 559 -24.19 -40.84 -5.04
N HIS A 560 -23.35 -40.91 -4.00
CA HIS A 560 -23.72 -40.49 -2.64
C HIS A 560 -23.84 -38.97 -2.49
N ASP A 561 -23.01 -38.24 -3.23
CA ASP A 561 -22.95 -36.78 -3.24
C ASP A 561 -23.43 -36.24 -4.58
N ASN A 562 -23.87 -34.99 -4.62
CA ASN A 562 -24.43 -34.38 -5.82
C ASN A 562 -23.39 -33.51 -6.55
N ILE A 563 -23.40 -33.53 -7.88
CA ILE A 563 -22.61 -32.62 -8.72
C ILE A 563 -23.45 -32.06 -9.86
N SER A 564 -23.20 -30.78 -10.19
CA SER A 564 -23.52 -30.22 -11.50
C SER A 564 -22.29 -29.52 -12.09
N VAL A 565 -22.15 -29.54 -13.41
CA VAL A 565 -21.02 -28.98 -14.14
C VAL A 565 -21.51 -27.93 -15.13
N TRP A 566 -20.84 -26.79 -15.14
CA TRP A 566 -21.25 -25.59 -15.84
C TRP A 566 -20.09 -25.02 -16.65
N ARG A 567 -20.38 -24.56 -17.87
CA ARG A 567 -19.39 -23.98 -18.77
C ARG A 567 -19.62 -22.48 -18.93
N PRO A 568 -18.61 -21.62 -18.72
CA PRO A 568 -18.77 -20.19 -18.92
C PRO A 568 -19.06 -19.85 -20.39
N ARG A 569 -20.00 -18.94 -20.62
CA ARG A 569 -20.31 -18.43 -21.96
C ARG A 569 -19.34 -17.34 -22.36
N LEU A 570 -18.84 -17.39 -23.59
CA LEU A 570 -17.79 -16.48 -24.08
C LEU A 570 -18.31 -15.46 -25.11
N ASP A 571 -19.60 -15.47 -25.40
CA ASP A 571 -20.27 -14.61 -26.38
C ASP A 571 -20.14 -13.12 -26.05
N ARG A 572 -20.11 -12.78 -24.75
CA ARG A 572 -19.96 -11.41 -24.25
C ARG A 572 -18.52 -10.90 -24.25
N PHE A 573 -17.55 -11.82 -24.35
CA PHE A 573 -16.12 -11.49 -24.26
C PHE A 573 -15.32 -12.10 -25.42
N PRO A 574 -15.53 -11.66 -26.68
CA PRO A 574 -14.75 -12.14 -27.82
C PRO A 574 -13.24 -12.05 -27.57
N GLY A 575 -12.51 -13.10 -27.91
CA GLY A 575 -11.06 -13.20 -27.68
C GLY A 575 -10.66 -13.67 -26.28
N HIS A 576 -11.62 -13.94 -25.39
CA HIS A 576 -11.38 -14.64 -24.13
C HIS A 576 -11.59 -16.15 -24.29
N TYR A 577 -10.96 -16.90 -23.39
CA TYR A 577 -10.99 -18.36 -23.35
C TYR A 577 -11.27 -18.85 -21.94
N SER A 578 -11.94 -20.00 -21.84
CA SER A 578 -12.11 -20.70 -20.58
C SER A 578 -10.81 -21.40 -20.15
N LEU A 579 -10.63 -21.53 -18.83
CA LEU A 579 -9.56 -22.33 -18.21
C LEU A 579 -10.02 -23.75 -17.83
N GLY A 580 -11.32 -24.03 -17.92
CA GLY A 580 -11.97 -25.27 -17.50
C GLY A 580 -13.45 -25.08 -17.23
N ASP A 581 -14.18 -26.17 -17.02
CA ASP A 581 -15.56 -26.09 -16.53
C ASP A 581 -15.57 -25.83 -15.02
N VAL A 582 -16.72 -25.45 -14.48
CA VAL A 582 -16.93 -25.18 -13.05
C VAL A 582 -17.92 -26.18 -12.50
N ALA A 583 -17.51 -26.95 -11.50
CA ALA A 583 -18.37 -27.93 -10.82
C ALA A 583 -18.99 -27.31 -9.55
N MET A 584 -20.25 -27.63 -9.26
CA MET A 584 -20.98 -27.24 -8.06
C MET A 584 -21.37 -28.51 -7.28
N PRO A 585 -21.23 -28.53 -5.94
CA PRO A 585 -21.58 -29.69 -5.10
C PRO A 585 -23.10 -29.78 -4.84
N SER A 586 -23.89 -29.53 -5.88
CA SER A 586 -25.35 -29.48 -5.84
C SER A 586 -25.92 -29.61 -7.25
N HIS A 587 -27.22 -29.91 -7.34
CA HIS A 587 -27.96 -29.87 -8.61
C HIS A 587 -28.55 -28.47 -8.88
N GLY A 588 -28.73 -28.13 -10.15
CA GLY A 588 -29.60 -27.04 -10.61
C GLY A 588 -29.10 -25.60 -10.48
N SER A 589 -28.23 -25.28 -9.52
CA SER A 589 -27.74 -23.91 -9.34
C SER A 589 -26.39 -23.67 -10.02
N PRO A 590 -26.28 -22.73 -10.98
CA PRO A 590 -25.00 -22.38 -11.60
C PRO A 590 -24.06 -21.69 -10.60
N PRO A 591 -22.74 -21.71 -10.86
CA PRO A 591 -21.80 -20.85 -10.15
C PRO A 591 -22.16 -19.38 -10.37
N ARG A 592 -21.82 -18.51 -9.41
CA ARG A 592 -22.06 -17.06 -9.55
C ARG A 592 -21.09 -16.42 -10.52
N MET A 593 -19.85 -16.92 -10.57
CA MET A 593 -18.83 -16.43 -11.49
C MET A 593 -17.68 -17.42 -11.71
N THR A 594 -16.88 -17.14 -12.74
CA THR A 594 -15.51 -17.63 -12.94
C THR A 594 -14.71 -16.56 -13.67
N PHE A 595 -13.39 -16.72 -13.77
CA PHE A 595 -12.55 -15.86 -14.61
C PHE A 595 -12.25 -16.54 -15.95
N VAL A 596 -12.50 -15.82 -17.03
CA VAL A 596 -12.05 -16.16 -18.38
C VAL A 596 -10.83 -15.31 -18.73
N VAL A 597 -9.95 -15.84 -19.59
CA VAL A 597 -8.64 -15.24 -19.86
C VAL A 597 -8.46 -14.78 -21.30
N SER A 598 -7.76 -13.68 -21.50
CA SER A 598 -7.23 -13.25 -22.80
C SER A 598 -5.74 -12.94 -22.67
N GLY A 599 -4.98 -13.04 -23.75
CA GLY A 599 -3.54 -12.85 -23.65
C GLY A 599 -2.83 -12.55 -24.97
N GLU A 600 -1.66 -11.93 -24.86
CA GLU A 600 -0.79 -11.58 -25.99
C GLU A 600 0.10 -12.74 -26.42
N GLY A 601 0.40 -12.78 -27.72
CA GLY A 601 1.34 -13.74 -28.29
C GLY A 601 0.96 -15.18 -27.98
N ASP A 602 1.88 -15.92 -27.37
CA ASP A 602 1.71 -17.32 -27.00
C ASP A 602 1.63 -17.50 -25.47
N VAL A 603 1.07 -16.54 -24.72
CA VAL A 603 0.84 -16.73 -23.28
C VAL A 603 -0.23 -17.78 -22.97
N LEU A 604 -1.11 -18.04 -23.94
CA LEU A 604 -2.16 -19.05 -23.92
C LEU A 604 -1.97 -20.06 -25.06
N ALA A 605 -2.15 -21.34 -24.79
CA ALA A 605 -2.15 -22.39 -25.81
C ALA A 605 -3.28 -23.41 -25.58
N PRO A 606 -3.85 -24.01 -26.63
CA PRO A 606 -4.74 -25.17 -26.46
C PRO A 606 -3.98 -26.34 -25.84
N PRO A 607 -4.63 -27.22 -25.04
CA PRO A 607 -4.05 -28.50 -24.68
C PRO A 607 -3.74 -29.35 -25.92
N ILE A 608 -2.77 -30.26 -25.80
CA ILE A 608 -2.38 -31.14 -26.92
C ILE A 608 -3.25 -32.39 -27.01
N ASP A 609 -3.87 -32.80 -25.91
CA ASP A 609 -4.83 -33.91 -25.83
C ASP A 609 -5.58 -33.85 -24.48
N TYR A 610 -6.43 -34.83 -24.22
CA TYR A 610 -7.09 -35.05 -22.94
C TYR A 610 -6.96 -36.51 -22.48
N ASP A 611 -6.78 -36.68 -21.17
CA ASP A 611 -6.84 -37.96 -20.48
C ASP A 611 -8.25 -38.14 -19.87
N LEU A 612 -8.84 -39.32 -20.06
CA LEU A 612 -10.14 -39.66 -19.48
C LEU A 612 -10.00 -39.82 -17.96
N VAL A 613 -10.80 -39.06 -17.21
CA VAL A 613 -10.87 -39.13 -15.75
C VAL A 613 -11.96 -40.12 -15.32
N TRP A 614 -13.17 -39.90 -15.80
CA TRP A 614 -14.36 -40.64 -15.38
C TRP A 614 -15.40 -40.66 -16.50
N ASP A 615 -16.23 -41.70 -16.55
CA ASP A 615 -17.40 -41.77 -17.40
C ASP A 615 -18.54 -42.48 -16.66
N ASP A 616 -19.77 -42.06 -16.93
CA ASP A 616 -20.95 -42.50 -16.18
C ASP A 616 -21.51 -43.87 -16.66
N LYS A 617 -20.73 -44.63 -17.44
CA LYS A 617 -21.19 -45.92 -17.96
C LYS A 617 -21.56 -46.83 -16.80
N HIS A 618 -22.75 -47.42 -16.90
CA HIS A 618 -23.36 -48.33 -15.92
C HIS A 618 -24.04 -47.66 -14.72
N THR A 619 -24.09 -46.32 -14.66
CA THR A 619 -24.70 -45.60 -13.52
C THR A 619 -26.21 -45.48 -13.57
N ARG A 620 -26.85 -45.78 -14.72
CA ARG A 620 -28.29 -45.50 -14.97
C ARG A 620 -28.68 -44.02 -14.76
N GLY A 621 -27.69 -43.12 -14.82
CA GLY A 621 -27.88 -41.69 -14.74
C GLY A 621 -28.86 -41.17 -15.79
N SER A 622 -29.41 -40.00 -15.53
CA SER A 622 -30.36 -39.34 -16.44
C SER A 622 -29.69 -38.78 -17.70
N HIS A 623 -28.37 -38.61 -17.64
CA HIS A 623 -27.54 -38.02 -18.68
C HIS A 623 -26.23 -38.79 -18.78
N ASP A 624 -25.84 -39.19 -19.99
CA ASP A 624 -24.53 -39.80 -20.22
C ASP A 624 -23.45 -38.72 -20.31
N ALA A 625 -22.32 -38.90 -19.61
CA ALA A 625 -21.22 -37.94 -19.62
C ALA A 625 -19.85 -38.56 -19.34
N SER A 626 -18.82 -37.80 -19.68
CA SER A 626 -17.43 -38.12 -19.36
C SER A 626 -16.64 -36.87 -18.94
N PHE A 627 -15.73 -37.05 -18.00
CA PHE A 627 -14.85 -36.02 -17.47
C PHE A 627 -13.43 -36.25 -17.96
N TRP A 628 -12.75 -35.16 -18.33
CA TRP A 628 -11.47 -35.20 -19.02
C TRP A 628 -10.50 -34.18 -18.43
N HIS A 629 -9.28 -34.61 -18.14
CA HIS A 629 -8.20 -33.73 -17.72
C HIS A 629 -7.31 -33.38 -18.92
N PRO A 630 -7.05 -32.09 -19.19
CA PRO A 630 -6.23 -31.68 -20.32
C PRO A 630 -4.75 -32.03 -20.15
N ARG A 631 -4.10 -32.45 -21.24
CA ARG A 631 -2.64 -32.55 -21.32
C ARG A 631 -2.04 -31.25 -21.88
N PRO A 632 -1.21 -30.52 -21.12
CA PRO A 632 -0.62 -29.27 -21.60
C PRO A 632 0.44 -29.51 -22.68
N ALA A 633 0.63 -28.50 -23.54
CA ALA A 633 1.83 -28.39 -24.36
C ALA A 633 3.09 -28.15 -23.48
N PRO A 634 4.30 -28.52 -23.93
CA PRO A 634 5.52 -28.22 -23.18
C PRO A 634 5.65 -26.73 -22.84
N GLY A 635 5.89 -26.41 -21.56
CA GLY A 635 5.99 -25.03 -21.05
C GLY A 635 4.66 -24.39 -20.65
N TYR A 636 3.55 -25.14 -20.72
CA TYR A 636 2.22 -24.70 -20.31
C TYR A 636 1.68 -25.56 -19.17
N THR A 637 0.71 -25.00 -18.44
CA THR A 637 -0.02 -25.63 -17.36
C THR A 637 -1.51 -25.39 -17.59
N CYS A 638 -2.31 -26.46 -17.55
CA CYS A 638 -3.76 -26.36 -17.65
C CYS A 638 -4.37 -26.29 -16.25
N LEU A 639 -5.31 -25.38 -16.01
CA LEU A 639 -5.83 -25.10 -14.66
C LEU A 639 -7.12 -25.86 -14.34
N GLY A 640 -7.84 -26.36 -15.36
CA GLY A 640 -9.14 -26.97 -15.18
C GLY A 640 -9.44 -28.11 -16.15
N SER A 641 -10.22 -29.06 -15.65
CA SER A 641 -10.80 -30.19 -16.39
C SER A 641 -12.11 -29.77 -17.06
N VAL A 642 -12.61 -30.60 -17.96
CA VAL A 642 -13.86 -30.37 -18.68
C VAL A 642 -14.76 -31.59 -18.63
N ALA A 643 -16.07 -31.35 -18.71
CA ALA A 643 -17.07 -32.37 -18.92
C ALA A 643 -17.60 -32.32 -20.36
N THR A 644 -18.01 -33.47 -20.87
CA THR A 644 -18.68 -33.63 -22.16
C THR A 644 -19.91 -34.48 -22.00
N LEU A 645 -21.01 -34.06 -22.63
CA LEU A 645 -22.16 -34.94 -22.82
C LEU A 645 -21.75 -36.09 -23.74
N GLY A 646 -22.06 -37.31 -23.32
CA GLY A 646 -21.59 -38.55 -23.93
C GLY A 646 -20.13 -38.88 -23.62
N TYR A 647 -19.56 -39.78 -24.42
CA TYR A 647 -18.24 -40.39 -24.18
C TYR A 647 -17.16 -39.94 -25.17
N ASP A 648 -17.49 -39.00 -26.06
CA ASP A 648 -16.56 -38.49 -27.04
C ASP A 648 -15.55 -37.56 -26.39
N LYS A 649 -14.29 -37.69 -26.81
CA LYS A 649 -13.22 -36.84 -26.31
C LYS A 649 -13.47 -35.36 -26.70
N PRO A 650 -13.29 -34.40 -25.78
CA PRO A 650 -13.47 -32.98 -26.07
C PRO A 650 -12.49 -32.43 -27.11
N SER A 651 -12.90 -31.34 -27.77
CA SER A 651 -12.02 -30.58 -28.65
C SER A 651 -10.92 -29.86 -27.87
N THR A 652 -9.69 -29.89 -28.37
CA THR A 652 -8.55 -29.12 -27.81
C THR A 652 -8.74 -27.61 -27.90
N GLN A 653 -9.73 -27.13 -28.66
CA GLN A 653 -10.03 -25.70 -28.74
C GLN A 653 -10.92 -25.19 -27.61
N LEU A 654 -11.49 -26.09 -26.80
CA LEU A 654 -12.50 -25.76 -25.80
C LEU A 654 -11.98 -24.86 -24.66
N ILE A 655 -10.72 -25.05 -24.26
CA ILE A 655 -10.07 -24.28 -23.18
C ILE A 655 -8.68 -23.81 -23.63
N ARG A 656 -8.04 -23.00 -22.78
CA ARG A 656 -6.62 -22.69 -22.89
C ARG A 656 -5.86 -23.07 -21.63
N CYS A 657 -4.66 -23.57 -21.84
CA CYS A 657 -3.63 -23.70 -20.82
C CYS A 657 -2.75 -22.45 -20.85
N VAL A 658 -2.19 -22.10 -19.70
CA VAL A 658 -1.42 -20.87 -19.49
C VAL A 658 0.06 -21.23 -19.44
N ARG A 659 0.95 -20.38 -19.95
CA ARG A 659 2.39 -20.56 -19.73
C ARG A 659 2.68 -20.81 -18.25
N SER A 660 3.50 -21.82 -17.95
CA SER A 660 3.71 -22.28 -16.56
C SER A 660 4.32 -21.21 -15.63
N GLU A 661 4.86 -20.12 -16.18
CA GLU A 661 5.40 -19.00 -15.41
C GLU A 661 4.36 -17.98 -14.92
N TYR A 662 3.12 -18.05 -15.41
CA TYR A 662 2.01 -17.18 -15.03
C TYR A 662 1.08 -17.83 -14.00
N VAL A 663 1.45 -19.01 -13.48
CA VAL A 663 0.66 -19.76 -12.51
C VAL A 663 1.48 -20.09 -11.25
N LEU A 664 0.78 -20.31 -10.14
CA LEU A 664 1.34 -20.75 -8.87
C LEU A 664 0.59 -21.98 -8.36
N PRO A 665 1.21 -22.81 -7.50
CA PRO A 665 0.53 -23.96 -6.89
C PRO A 665 -0.73 -23.54 -6.12
N ALA A 666 -1.78 -24.35 -6.24
CA ALA A 666 -3.06 -24.16 -5.58
C ALA A 666 -3.35 -25.29 -4.57
N SER A 667 -4.24 -25.01 -3.62
CA SER A 667 -4.74 -26.02 -2.68
C SER A 667 -5.97 -26.73 -3.26
N PRO A 668 -6.06 -28.06 -3.15
CA PRO A 668 -7.24 -28.79 -3.54
C PRO A 668 -8.39 -28.59 -2.53
N ALA A 669 -9.60 -28.39 -3.03
CA ALA A 669 -10.84 -28.43 -2.26
C ALA A 669 -11.75 -29.52 -2.85
N TRP A 670 -12.13 -30.51 -2.04
CA TRP A 670 -12.97 -31.62 -2.49
C TRP A 670 -14.39 -31.13 -2.82
N LEU A 671 -14.99 -31.64 -3.90
CA LEU A 671 -16.35 -31.30 -4.32
C LEU A 671 -17.27 -32.53 -4.42
N TRP A 672 -16.78 -33.63 -5.01
CA TRP A 672 -17.60 -34.79 -5.34
C TRP A 672 -16.73 -36.01 -5.66
N ASP A 673 -17.24 -37.21 -5.42
CA ASP A 673 -16.75 -38.45 -6.04
C ASP A 673 -17.92 -39.34 -6.48
N ASP A 674 -17.65 -40.32 -7.35
CA ASP A 674 -18.68 -41.14 -7.94
C ASP A 674 -19.09 -42.35 -7.08
N ARG A 675 -18.73 -42.39 -5.78
CA ARG A 675 -19.06 -43.53 -4.92
C ARG A 675 -20.57 -43.72 -4.86
N GLY A 676 -20.99 -44.97 -5.00
CA GLY A 676 -22.41 -45.35 -5.05
C GLY A 676 -22.98 -45.38 -6.47
N SER A 677 -22.33 -44.72 -7.44
CA SER A 677 -22.83 -44.60 -8.80
C SER A 677 -22.86 -45.92 -9.58
N SER A 678 -22.15 -46.95 -9.13
CA SER A 678 -21.96 -48.22 -9.86
C SER A 678 -21.31 -48.05 -11.24
N ALA A 679 -20.64 -46.93 -11.50
CA ALA A 679 -19.83 -46.74 -12.69
C ALA A 679 -18.70 -47.78 -12.78
N TYR A 680 -18.19 -48.02 -13.99
CA TYR A 680 -17.02 -48.89 -14.16
C TYR A 680 -15.69 -48.25 -13.73
N ARG A 681 -15.64 -46.91 -13.68
CA ARG A 681 -14.45 -46.16 -13.34
C ARG A 681 -14.74 -45.32 -12.11
N ASP A 682 -13.78 -45.26 -11.21
CA ASP A 682 -13.81 -44.37 -10.07
C ASP A 682 -13.23 -43.00 -10.46
N GLY A 683 -13.90 -41.93 -10.02
CA GLY A 683 -13.54 -40.54 -10.31
C GLY A 683 -13.79 -39.62 -9.12
N THR A 684 -12.95 -38.61 -8.97
CA THR A 684 -13.12 -37.57 -7.95
C THR A 684 -12.92 -36.21 -8.57
N VAL A 685 -13.76 -35.26 -8.18
CA VAL A 685 -13.73 -33.87 -8.63
C VAL A 685 -13.39 -32.96 -7.46
N PHE A 686 -12.40 -32.11 -7.69
CA PHE A 686 -11.94 -31.07 -6.78
C PHE A 686 -12.09 -29.69 -7.44
N GLN A 687 -11.87 -28.64 -6.65
CA GLN A 687 -11.58 -27.28 -7.10
C GLN A 687 -10.13 -26.92 -6.72
N ALA A 688 -9.48 -26.10 -7.55
CA ALA A 688 -8.22 -25.46 -7.20
C ALA A 688 -8.46 -24.10 -6.52
N ASN A 689 -7.99 -23.94 -5.28
CA ASN A 689 -8.09 -22.71 -4.50
C ASN A 689 -6.74 -22.01 -4.39
N ALA A 690 -6.74 -20.68 -4.48
CA ALA A 690 -5.57 -19.88 -4.13
C ALA A 690 -5.04 -20.25 -2.74
N THR A 691 -3.72 -20.47 -2.64
CA THR A 691 -3.03 -20.81 -1.39
C THR A 691 -2.82 -19.58 -0.51
N ASP A 692 -2.57 -18.44 -1.14
CA ASP A 692 -2.33 -17.16 -0.50
C ASP A 692 -2.66 -15.99 -1.42
N HIS A 693 -2.37 -14.77 -0.94
CA HIS A 693 -2.65 -13.50 -1.60
C HIS A 693 -1.96 -13.31 -2.97
N ARG A 694 -0.95 -14.11 -3.33
CA ARG A 694 -0.21 -14.03 -4.61
C ARG A 694 -0.99 -14.62 -5.77
N SER A 695 -1.97 -15.48 -5.49
CA SER A 695 -2.73 -16.22 -6.52
C SER A 695 -4.20 -15.84 -6.55
N LEU A 696 -4.83 -16.04 -7.71
CA LEU A 696 -6.24 -15.80 -7.96
C LEU A 696 -6.95 -17.14 -8.23
N THR A 697 -8.00 -17.41 -7.45
CA THR A 697 -8.89 -18.56 -7.66
C THR A 697 -9.72 -18.32 -8.93
N ALA A 698 -9.71 -19.29 -9.85
CA ALA A 698 -10.61 -19.30 -11.01
C ALA A 698 -11.78 -20.29 -10.84
N SER A 699 -11.75 -21.08 -9.77
CA SER A 699 -12.77 -22.09 -9.40
C SER A 699 -13.05 -23.18 -10.44
N SER A 700 -12.11 -23.40 -11.37
CA SER A 700 -12.22 -24.50 -12.34
C SER A 700 -12.21 -25.86 -11.64
N MET A 701 -13.00 -26.81 -12.15
CA MET A 701 -13.01 -28.18 -11.66
C MET A 701 -11.71 -28.89 -12.03
N VAL A 702 -11.22 -29.78 -11.17
CA VAL A 702 -10.05 -30.62 -11.40
C VAL A 702 -10.46 -32.06 -11.14
N GLY A 703 -10.53 -32.85 -12.21
CA GLY A 703 -10.85 -34.27 -12.14
C GLY A 703 -9.61 -35.13 -11.90
N GLN A 704 -9.75 -36.16 -11.07
CA GLN A 704 -8.74 -37.17 -10.79
C GLN A 704 -9.36 -38.58 -10.85
N VAL A 705 -8.57 -39.54 -11.35
CA VAL A 705 -8.96 -40.96 -11.36
C VAL A 705 -8.86 -41.54 -9.94
N GLY A 706 -9.93 -42.23 -9.51
CA GLY A 706 -10.00 -42.93 -8.23
C GLY A 706 -10.19 -42.03 -7.00
N TYR A 707 -10.62 -42.64 -5.90
CA TYR A 707 -10.92 -41.98 -4.62
C TYR A 707 -9.69 -41.61 -3.76
N GLY A 708 -8.53 -41.52 -4.39
CA GLY A 708 -7.27 -41.21 -3.69
C GLY A 708 -7.22 -39.79 -3.17
N ALA A 709 -6.24 -39.50 -2.31
CA ALA A 709 -5.92 -38.13 -1.94
C ALA A 709 -5.63 -37.27 -3.18
N ALA A 710 -5.90 -35.98 -3.09
CA ALA A 710 -5.68 -35.04 -4.19
C ALA A 710 -4.20 -35.02 -4.63
N ASN A 711 -3.96 -35.24 -5.93
CA ASN A 711 -2.65 -35.13 -6.53
C ASN A 711 -2.28 -33.66 -6.70
N ALA A 712 -1.44 -33.15 -5.79
CA ALA A 712 -1.01 -31.74 -5.76
C ALA A 712 -0.48 -31.21 -7.10
N SER A 713 0.06 -32.07 -7.99
CA SER A 713 0.57 -31.64 -9.31
C SER A 713 -0.50 -31.15 -10.29
N LEU A 714 -1.79 -31.41 -10.00
CA LEU A 714 -2.92 -30.98 -10.83
C LEU A 714 -3.49 -29.61 -10.46
N PHE A 715 -3.08 -29.04 -9.32
CA PHE A 715 -3.73 -27.87 -8.72
C PHE A 715 -2.91 -26.60 -8.92
N TRP A 716 -3.44 -25.70 -9.74
CA TRP A 716 -2.79 -24.44 -10.12
C TRP A 716 -3.77 -23.27 -10.10
N ALA A 717 -3.26 -22.10 -9.73
CA ALA A 717 -4.00 -20.84 -9.72
C ALA A 717 -3.23 -19.76 -10.48
N LEU A 718 -3.93 -18.75 -11.00
CA LEU A 718 -3.30 -17.66 -11.75
C LEU A 718 -2.45 -16.80 -10.79
N ASN A 719 -1.23 -16.46 -11.20
CA ASN A 719 -0.38 -15.55 -10.46
C ASN A 719 -0.87 -14.11 -10.65
N LYS A 720 -1.37 -13.46 -9.59
CA LYS A 720 -1.88 -12.08 -9.66
C LYS A 720 -0.84 -11.08 -10.14
N SER A 721 0.44 -11.30 -9.82
CA SER A 721 1.55 -10.44 -10.28
C SER A 721 1.79 -10.54 -11.80
N ALA A 722 1.35 -11.64 -12.43
CA ALA A 722 1.52 -11.89 -13.85
C ALA A 722 0.33 -11.42 -14.69
N LEU A 723 -0.77 -11.01 -14.03
CA LEU A 723 -1.94 -10.48 -14.70
C LEU A 723 -1.74 -9.01 -15.07
N ALA A 724 -2.26 -8.60 -16.23
CA ALA A 724 -2.21 -7.22 -16.71
C ALA A 724 -3.29 -6.33 -16.08
N ASN A 725 -4.24 -6.92 -15.35
CA ASN A 725 -5.24 -6.21 -14.55
C ASN A 725 -4.54 -5.45 -13.42
N ALA A 726 -4.53 -4.11 -13.50
CA ALA A 726 -3.87 -3.25 -12.52
C ALA A 726 -4.47 -3.43 -11.11
N GLU A 727 -5.74 -3.77 -11.05
CA GLU A 727 -6.50 -4.10 -9.83
C GLU A 727 -5.80 -5.21 -9.03
N LEU A 728 -5.33 -6.25 -9.71
CA LEU A 728 -4.77 -7.45 -9.08
C LEU A 728 -3.24 -7.36 -8.83
N GLN A 729 -2.55 -6.38 -9.42
CA GLN A 729 -1.10 -6.23 -9.30
C GLN A 729 -0.64 -5.76 -7.90
N GLY A 730 -1.55 -5.20 -7.10
CA GLY A 730 -1.29 -4.67 -5.77
C GLY A 730 -1.00 -3.17 -5.81
N ALA A 731 -1.71 -2.41 -4.99
CA ALA A 731 -1.57 -0.95 -4.87
C ALA A 731 -1.75 -0.52 -3.41
N PRO A 732 -1.34 0.70 -3.01
CA PRO A 732 -1.73 1.25 -1.72
C PRO A 732 -3.23 1.14 -1.51
N VAL A 733 -3.63 0.74 -0.31
CA VAL A 733 -5.04 0.76 0.08
C VAL A 733 -5.38 2.19 0.51
N ASP A 734 -5.67 3.01 -0.50
CA ASP A 734 -6.01 4.42 -0.43
C ASP A 734 -7.44 4.65 -0.95
N ASP A 735 -7.85 5.92 -1.01
CA ASP A 735 -9.18 6.33 -1.44
C ASP A 735 -9.55 5.76 -2.83
N LEU A 736 -8.60 5.64 -3.77
CA LEU A 736 -8.86 5.05 -5.09
C LEU A 736 -9.08 3.54 -5.00
N THR A 737 -8.31 2.84 -4.17
CA THR A 737 -8.53 1.41 -3.91
C THR A 737 -9.88 1.18 -3.24
N VAL A 738 -10.29 2.04 -2.30
CA VAL A 738 -11.62 1.99 -1.69
C VAL A 738 -12.73 2.08 -2.74
N LEU A 739 -12.61 2.99 -3.71
CA LEU A 739 -13.59 3.13 -4.79
C LEU A 739 -13.57 1.92 -5.73
N GLN A 740 -12.39 1.42 -6.10
CA GLN A 740 -12.19 0.32 -7.04
C GLN A 740 -12.83 -1.00 -6.57
N TYR A 741 -12.94 -1.20 -5.26
CA TYR A 741 -13.41 -2.45 -4.65
C TYR A 741 -14.68 -2.29 -3.81
N ALA A 742 -15.31 -1.12 -3.84
CA ALA A 742 -16.56 -0.90 -3.13
C ALA A 742 -17.66 -1.86 -3.62
N PRO A 743 -18.51 -2.39 -2.72
CA PRO A 743 -19.53 -3.35 -3.11
C PRO A 743 -20.64 -2.69 -3.94
N LEU A 744 -21.24 -3.48 -4.83
CA LEU A 744 -22.58 -3.22 -5.35
C LEU A 744 -23.59 -3.93 -4.46
N VAL A 745 -24.42 -3.17 -3.77
CA VAL A 745 -25.41 -3.71 -2.83
C VAL A 745 -26.79 -3.72 -3.48
N TRP A 746 -27.45 -4.86 -3.50
CA TRP A 746 -28.83 -5.00 -3.95
C TRP A 746 -29.77 -5.01 -2.75
N LEU A 747 -30.64 -4.00 -2.68
CA LEU A 747 -31.75 -3.99 -1.73
C LEU A 747 -32.89 -4.85 -2.28
N HIS A 748 -33.63 -5.51 -1.38
CA HIS A 748 -34.75 -6.37 -1.76
C HIS A 748 -35.79 -5.62 -2.62
N PRO A 749 -36.45 -6.26 -3.62
CA PRO A 749 -37.44 -5.61 -4.47
C PRO A 749 -38.61 -4.97 -3.71
N ASP A 750 -38.99 -5.58 -2.60
CA ASP A 750 -40.08 -5.12 -1.72
C ASP A 750 -39.59 -4.27 -0.54
N GLU A 751 -38.32 -3.83 -0.54
CA GLU A 751 -37.73 -3.06 0.57
C GLU A 751 -38.55 -1.78 0.88
N TYR A 752 -38.72 -1.54 2.17
CA TYR A 752 -39.49 -0.41 2.71
C TYR A 752 -38.73 0.34 3.82
N TYR A 753 -37.81 -0.34 4.51
CA TYR A 753 -36.88 0.25 5.45
C TYR A 753 -35.56 0.53 4.72
N TRP A 754 -35.51 1.68 4.06
CA TRP A 754 -34.37 2.07 3.23
C TRP A 754 -33.16 2.46 4.10
N PRO A 755 -31.93 2.41 3.56
CA PRO A 755 -30.75 2.94 4.25
C PRO A 755 -30.84 4.46 4.46
N SER A 756 -29.97 5.04 5.28
CA SER A 756 -29.80 6.50 5.35
C SER A 756 -28.37 6.90 5.69
N SER A 757 -28.06 8.20 5.59
CA SER A 757 -26.89 8.73 6.30
C SER A 757 -27.10 8.64 7.82
N ALA A 758 -26.01 8.46 8.57
CA ALA A 758 -26.01 8.55 10.02
C ALA A 758 -26.46 9.95 10.49
N GLU A 759 -26.08 11.01 9.78
CA GLU A 759 -26.46 12.39 10.08
C GLU A 759 -27.99 12.60 10.00
N PHE A 760 -28.63 11.99 9.00
CA PHE A 760 -30.10 12.01 8.87
C PHE A 760 -30.78 11.38 10.10
N PHE A 761 -30.27 10.25 10.59
CA PHE A 761 -30.78 9.59 11.78
C PHE A 761 -30.51 10.39 13.06
N LEU A 762 -29.29 10.89 13.22
CA LEU A 762 -28.85 11.67 14.38
C LEU A 762 -29.69 12.95 14.60
N ALA A 763 -30.24 13.52 13.53
CA ALA A 763 -31.15 14.67 13.62
C ALA A 763 -32.48 14.34 14.34
N ASN A 764 -32.87 13.06 14.41
CA ASN A 764 -34.17 12.58 14.89
C ASN A 764 -34.10 11.86 16.24
N VAL A 765 -32.91 11.71 16.81
CA VAL A 765 -32.68 11.04 18.11
C VAL A 765 -32.08 12.00 19.14
N THR A 766 -32.08 11.57 20.40
CA THR A 766 -31.42 12.26 21.51
C THR A 766 -30.79 11.24 22.46
N PRO A 767 -29.61 11.53 23.04
CA PRO A 767 -29.02 10.69 24.07
C PRO A 767 -29.94 10.58 25.31
N VAL A 768 -30.29 9.37 25.71
CA VAL A 768 -31.00 9.04 26.95
C VAL A 768 -30.35 7.80 27.57
N GLY A 769 -29.72 7.96 28.73
CA GLY A 769 -28.95 6.88 29.33
C GLY A 769 -27.82 6.40 28.40
N TYR A 770 -27.86 5.12 28.03
CA TYR A 770 -26.91 4.49 27.10
C TYR A 770 -27.41 4.45 25.65
N PHE A 771 -28.56 5.05 25.34
CA PHE A 771 -29.29 4.88 24.09
C PHE A 771 -29.43 6.21 23.34
N MET A 772 -29.48 6.14 22.01
CA MET A 772 -29.90 7.25 21.13
C MET A 772 -31.39 7.10 20.81
N GLU A 773 -32.24 7.50 21.75
CA GLU A 773 -33.68 7.30 21.65
C GLU A 773 -34.32 8.26 20.64
N THR A 774 -35.32 7.77 19.90
CA THR A 774 -36.17 8.60 19.03
C THR A 774 -36.78 9.77 19.79
N ARG A 775 -36.79 10.96 19.16
CA ARG A 775 -37.48 12.15 19.72
C ARG A 775 -39.01 12.02 19.67
N GLU A 776 -39.51 11.29 18.68
CA GLU A 776 -40.92 10.96 18.53
C GLU A 776 -41.19 9.54 19.06
N PRO A 777 -42.36 9.31 19.70
CA PRO A 777 -42.71 8.00 20.21
C PRO A 777 -42.91 7.00 19.07
N LEU A 778 -42.45 5.76 19.26
CA LEU A 778 -42.59 4.69 18.27
C LEU A 778 -44.03 4.17 18.15
N GLY A 779 -44.89 4.41 19.14
CA GLY A 779 -46.27 3.90 19.23
C GLY A 779 -46.39 2.54 19.93
N CYS A 780 -45.50 1.59 19.60
CA CYS A 780 -45.40 0.27 20.24
C CYS A 780 -44.01 -0.36 19.98
N ALA A 781 -43.74 -1.55 20.53
CA ALA A 781 -42.46 -2.24 20.35
C ALA A 781 -42.12 -2.54 18.87
N SER A 782 -43.10 -2.89 18.04
CA SER A 782 -42.92 -3.19 16.61
C SER A 782 -43.42 -2.10 15.67
N CYS A 783 -43.76 -0.92 16.20
CA CYS A 783 -44.35 0.17 15.42
C CYS A 783 -43.25 1.11 14.93
N THR A 784 -43.48 1.74 13.78
CA THR A 784 -42.56 2.66 13.11
C THR A 784 -43.27 3.98 12.79
N ASP A 785 -44.00 4.53 13.76
CA ASP A 785 -44.79 5.76 13.59
C ASP A 785 -43.95 6.96 13.10
N PRO A 786 -42.70 7.17 13.57
CA PRO A 786 -41.84 8.23 13.05
C PRO A 786 -41.39 7.95 11.61
N ALA A 787 -41.72 8.87 10.69
CA ALA A 787 -41.50 8.67 9.26
C ALA A 787 -40.02 8.51 8.86
N PHE A 788 -39.07 9.03 9.65
CA PHE A 788 -37.64 8.92 9.34
C PHE A 788 -37.13 7.46 9.43
N LEU A 789 -37.86 6.57 10.10
CA LEU A 789 -37.51 5.14 10.21
C LEU A 789 -37.64 4.39 8.89
N HIS A 790 -38.36 4.95 7.90
CA HIS A 790 -38.40 4.41 6.55
C HIS A 790 -37.11 4.68 5.75
N GLY A 791 -36.22 5.52 6.27
CA GLY A 791 -34.95 5.87 5.64
C GLY A 791 -35.09 6.65 4.33
N GLN A 792 -34.06 6.53 3.51
CA GLN A 792 -33.87 7.28 2.28
C GLN A 792 -33.57 6.31 1.14
N ARG A 793 -34.37 6.36 0.07
CA ARG A 793 -34.11 5.49 -1.08
C ARG A 793 -32.78 5.90 -1.74
N PRO A 794 -31.84 4.97 -2.00
CA PRO A 794 -30.54 5.27 -2.61
C PRO A 794 -30.68 5.47 -4.13
N ASP A 795 -31.45 6.49 -4.51
CA ASP A 795 -31.57 6.93 -5.90
C ASP A 795 -30.57 8.05 -6.23
N PRO A 796 -30.33 8.35 -7.51
CA PRO A 796 -29.39 9.39 -7.92
C PRO A 796 -29.71 10.81 -7.39
N THR A 797 -30.94 11.08 -6.93
CA THR A 797 -31.36 12.41 -6.47
C THR A 797 -31.18 12.59 -4.96
N THR A 798 -31.43 11.55 -4.18
CA THR A 798 -31.36 11.59 -2.71
C THR A 798 -29.93 11.40 -2.21
N HIS A 799 -29.15 10.55 -2.89
CA HIS A 799 -27.81 10.11 -2.54
C HIS A 799 -27.64 9.71 -1.06
N VAL A 800 -27.55 8.40 -0.83
CA VAL A 800 -27.29 7.83 0.49
C VAL A 800 -25.84 7.32 0.51
N PRO A 801 -24.96 7.84 1.39
CA PRO A 801 -23.57 7.42 1.40
C PRO A 801 -23.40 6.07 2.10
N MET A 802 -22.49 5.24 1.58
CA MET A 802 -21.82 4.22 2.40
C MET A 802 -20.60 4.84 3.09
N TYR A 803 -20.24 4.33 4.26
CA TYR A 803 -19.06 4.78 5.00
C TYR A 803 -17.96 3.74 4.89
N ALA A 804 -16.86 4.06 4.20
CA ALA A 804 -15.76 3.13 3.95
C ALA A 804 -14.61 3.39 4.92
N GLN A 805 -14.45 2.54 5.92
CA GLN A 805 -13.39 2.67 6.91
C GLN A 805 -12.13 1.91 6.49
N ILE A 806 -11.00 2.60 6.34
CA ILE A 806 -9.70 1.99 6.01
C ILE A 806 -8.97 1.64 7.31
N ILE A 807 -8.73 0.35 7.55
CA ILE A 807 -8.11 -0.17 8.77
C ILE A 807 -6.82 -0.93 8.43
N PRO A 808 -5.65 -0.27 8.53
CA PRO A 808 -4.37 -0.97 8.50
C PRO A 808 -4.28 -1.91 9.70
N ARG A 809 -4.02 -3.20 9.46
CA ARG A 809 -3.92 -4.19 10.53
C ARG A 809 -2.56 -4.15 11.19
N THR A 810 -2.54 -4.32 12.51
CA THR A 810 -1.33 -4.37 13.32
C THR A 810 -1.21 -5.71 14.03
N GLN A 811 0.01 -6.11 14.35
CA GLN A 811 0.28 -7.27 15.19
C GLN A 811 1.32 -6.88 16.24
N ALA A 812 0.97 -6.99 17.52
CA ALA A 812 1.81 -6.53 18.63
C ALA A 812 2.29 -5.06 18.47
N GLY A 813 1.40 -4.18 18.02
CA GLY A 813 1.70 -2.77 17.75
C GLY A 813 2.50 -2.46 16.47
N ALA A 814 2.98 -3.48 15.74
CA ALA A 814 3.70 -3.28 14.48
C ALA A 814 2.73 -3.31 13.27
N PRO A 815 2.88 -2.43 12.25
CA PRO A 815 2.11 -2.52 11.01
C PRO A 815 2.32 -3.85 10.28
N THR A 816 1.26 -4.37 9.67
CA THR A 816 1.31 -5.56 8.79
C THR A 816 1.15 -5.16 7.32
N GLN A 817 1.25 -6.14 6.42
CA GLN A 817 0.89 -5.97 5.00
C GLN A 817 -0.63 -6.07 4.75
N THR A 818 -1.42 -6.28 5.81
CA THR A 818 -2.87 -6.46 5.71
C THR A 818 -3.58 -5.14 5.97
N THR A 819 -4.56 -4.80 5.14
CA THR A 819 -5.46 -3.68 5.35
C THR A 819 -6.87 -4.13 5.02
N ASP A 820 -7.81 -3.84 5.90
CA ASP A 820 -9.22 -4.10 5.65
C ASP A 820 -9.93 -2.79 5.33
N VAL A 821 -10.83 -2.83 4.35
CA VAL A 821 -11.77 -1.75 4.08
C VAL A 821 -13.15 -2.25 4.49
N VAL A 822 -13.72 -1.64 5.52
CA VAL A 822 -15.06 -1.96 6.02
C VAL A 822 -16.05 -0.97 5.45
N TYR A 823 -16.99 -1.45 4.63
CA TYR A 823 -18.08 -0.66 4.06
C TYR A 823 -19.29 -0.76 4.98
N TRP A 824 -19.43 0.23 5.85
CA TRP A 824 -20.54 0.37 6.77
C TRP A 824 -21.79 0.90 6.05
N MET A 825 -22.90 0.19 6.27
CA MET A 825 -24.23 0.51 5.78
C MET A 825 -25.12 0.80 6.98
N PHE A 826 -25.80 1.94 6.96
CA PHE A 826 -26.64 2.37 8.07
C PHE A 826 -28.12 2.35 7.69
N TYR A 827 -28.94 1.78 8.58
CA TYR A 827 -30.39 1.69 8.43
C TYR A 827 -31.08 2.32 9.65
N PRO A 828 -31.98 3.30 9.47
CA PRO A 828 -32.74 3.88 10.59
C PRO A 828 -33.63 2.88 11.34
N TYR A 829 -34.00 1.79 10.69
CA TYR A 829 -34.79 0.72 11.28
C TYR A 829 -34.45 -0.61 10.63
N ASN A 830 -34.27 -1.63 11.45
CA ASN A 830 -34.11 -3.01 11.03
C ASN A 830 -35.36 -3.79 11.46
N GLY A 831 -36.11 -4.28 10.48
CA GLY A 831 -37.33 -5.06 10.64
C GLY A 831 -37.05 -6.51 11.00
N GLY A 832 -37.54 -6.92 12.16
CA GLY A 832 -37.38 -8.28 12.67
C GLY A 832 -38.18 -9.34 11.91
N LYS A 833 -38.17 -10.57 12.43
CA LYS A 833 -38.89 -11.71 11.84
C LYS A 833 -40.23 -11.94 12.51
N ARG A 834 -41.27 -12.11 11.70
CA ARG A 834 -42.62 -12.43 12.17
C ARG A 834 -42.67 -13.89 12.59
N VAL A 835 -42.92 -14.15 13.86
CA VAL A 835 -42.90 -15.48 14.48
C VAL A 835 -44.19 -15.82 15.20
N CYS A 836 -44.52 -17.11 15.28
CA CYS A 836 -45.57 -17.63 16.13
C CYS A 836 -45.10 -17.76 17.59
N VAL A 837 -45.70 -17.00 18.51
CA VAL A 837 -45.39 -17.07 19.95
C VAL A 837 -45.98 -18.33 20.63
N GLY A 838 -46.71 -19.15 19.87
CA GLY A 838 -47.34 -20.40 20.32
C GLY A 838 -46.79 -21.66 19.62
N PHE A 839 -47.63 -22.69 19.48
CA PHE A 839 -47.28 -23.93 18.79
C PHE A 839 -48.05 -24.05 17.47
N TYR A 840 -47.44 -24.70 16.49
CA TYR A 840 -48.15 -25.08 15.27
C TYR A 840 -49.00 -26.33 15.52
N ASN A 841 -50.24 -26.33 15.01
CA ASN A 841 -51.05 -27.54 14.98
C ASN A 841 -50.65 -28.46 13.81
N ALA A 842 -51.32 -29.61 13.69
CA ALA A 842 -51.06 -30.60 12.62
C ALA A 842 -51.29 -30.09 11.19
N VAL A 843 -51.92 -28.93 11.00
CA VAL A 843 -52.12 -28.28 9.68
C VAL A 843 -51.30 -26.99 9.53
N HIS A 844 -50.24 -26.84 10.33
CA HIS A 844 -49.32 -25.70 10.30
C HIS A 844 -49.99 -24.33 10.53
N SER A 845 -51.03 -24.30 11.37
CA SER A 845 -51.62 -23.04 11.86
C SER A 845 -51.09 -22.70 13.25
N CYS A 846 -50.69 -21.45 13.45
CA CYS A 846 -50.19 -20.95 14.72
C CYS A 846 -51.31 -20.93 15.77
N LEU A 847 -51.24 -21.82 16.76
CA LEU A 847 -52.07 -21.82 17.96
C LEU A 847 -51.44 -20.87 18.99
N GLY A 848 -51.65 -19.57 18.78
CA GLY A 848 -51.08 -18.50 19.60
C GLY A 848 -51.35 -17.12 18.99
N LYS A 849 -50.37 -16.21 19.11
CA LYS A 849 -50.36 -14.91 18.42
C LYS A 849 -49.07 -14.77 17.63
N PHE A 850 -49.15 -14.09 16.49
CA PHE A 850 -47.96 -13.64 15.77
C PHE A 850 -47.42 -12.35 16.39
N SER A 851 -46.11 -12.22 16.41
CA SER A 851 -45.40 -10.97 16.70
C SER A 851 -44.10 -10.93 15.91
N THR A 852 -43.45 -9.77 15.83
CA THR A 852 -42.21 -9.59 15.07
C THR A 852 -41.06 -9.38 16.05
N PHE A 853 -40.04 -10.22 15.99
CA PHE A 853 -38.92 -10.24 16.92
C PHE A 853 -37.61 -9.84 16.25
N GLY A 854 -36.75 -9.16 17.01
CA GLY A 854 -35.47 -8.67 16.50
C GLY A 854 -35.60 -7.33 15.77
N ASN A 855 -36.59 -6.50 16.10
CA ASN A 855 -36.64 -5.15 15.53
C ASN A 855 -35.60 -4.25 16.19
N HIS A 856 -34.91 -3.42 15.41
CA HIS A 856 -33.96 -2.42 15.90
C HIS A 856 -34.34 -1.03 15.36
N VAL A 857 -34.28 0.00 16.20
CA VAL A 857 -34.16 1.39 15.72
C VAL A 857 -32.68 1.64 15.56
N GLY A 858 -32.22 2.05 14.39
CA GLY A 858 -30.81 2.15 14.03
C GLY A 858 -30.14 0.78 13.88
N ASP A 859 -29.40 0.58 12.79
CA ASP A 859 -28.49 -0.56 12.64
C ASP A 859 -27.30 -0.28 11.73
N TRP A 860 -26.20 -0.96 12.04
CA TRP A 860 -24.93 -0.89 11.32
C TRP A 860 -24.57 -2.26 10.76
N GLU A 861 -24.82 -2.43 9.47
CA GLU A 861 -24.40 -3.59 8.70
C GLU A 861 -23.07 -3.31 7.99
N HIS A 862 -22.34 -4.36 7.58
CA HIS A 862 -21.15 -4.15 6.78
C HIS A 862 -20.79 -5.28 5.81
N VAL A 863 -20.01 -4.89 4.81
CA VAL A 863 -19.21 -5.78 3.98
C VAL A 863 -17.75 -5.35 4.13
N THR A 864 -16.83 -6.29 4.31
CA THR A 864 -15.40 -6.00 4.46
C THR A 864 -14.63 -6.59 3.30
N VAL A 865 -13.75 -5.81 2.67
CA VAL A 865 -12.78 -6.30 1.68
C VAL A 865 -11.38 -6.28 2.29
N ARG A 866 -10.71 -7.43 2.30
CA ARG A 866 -9.35 -7.57 2.82
C ARG A 866 -8.30 -7.52 1.72
N PHE A 867 -7.30 -6.69 1.94
CA PHE A 867 -6.11 -6.55 1.11
C PHE A 867 -4.87 -7.08 1.83
N VAL A 868 -4.03 -7.82 1.11
CA VAL A 868 -2.69 -8.21 1.57
C VAL A 868 -1.69 -7.82 0.49
N ASP A 869 -0.66 -7.06 0.84
CA ASP A 869 0.25 -6.41 -0.12
C ASP A 869 -0.52 -5.61 -1.18
N GLY A 870 -1.61 -4.96 -0.76
CA GLY A 870 -2.44 -4.14 -1.63
C GLY A 870 -3.32 -4.92 -2.62
N ARG A 871 -3.39 -6.25 -2.51
CA ARG A 871 -4.18 -7.13 -3.41
C ARG A 871 -5.42 -7.64 -2.70
N PRO A 872 -6.60 -7.65 -3.34
CA PRO A 872 -7.80 -8.20 -2.72
C PRO A 872 -7.63 -9.70 -2.50
N THR A 873 -8.01 -10.19 -1.32
CA THR A 873 -7.88 -11.60 -0.94
C THR A 873 -9.19 -12.22 -0.52
N HIS A 874 -10.02 -11.48 0.22
CA HIS A 874 -11.27 -11.98 0.77
C HIS A 874 -12.32 -10.88 0.85
N VAL A 875 -13.58 -11.31 0.87
CA VAL A 875 -14.75 -10.49 1.18
C VAL A 875 -15.47 -11.16 2.35
N PHE A 876 -15.74 -10.40 3.40
CA PHE A 876 -16.61 -10.83 4.50
C PHE A 876 -17.95 -10.13 4.37
N MET A 877 -19.04 -10.89 4.52
CA MET A 877 -20.40 -10.37 4.53
C MET A 877 -21.03 -10.62 5.89
N ALA A 878 -21.53 -9.56 6.52
CA ALA A 878 -22.24 -9.61 7.81
C ALA A 878 -23.67 -10.16 7.62
N GLN A 879 -23.78 -11.44 7.24
CA GLN A 879 -25.04 -12.17 7.32
C GLN A 879 -25.36 -12.56 8.77
N HIS A 880 -26.63 -12.82 9.05
CA HIS A 880 -27.01 -13.42 10.33
C HIS A 880 -26.33 -14.78 10.54
N ALA A 881 -26.14 -15.16 11.81
CA ALA A 881 -25.38 -16.33 12.25
C ALA A 881 -23.85 -16.26 11.95
N GLU A 882 -23.18 -15.24 12.50
CA GLU A 882 -21.71 -15.05 12.54
C GLU A 882 -21.06 -14.58 11.22
N GLY A 883 -21.84 -14.23 10.20
CA GLY A 883 -21.32 -13.78 8.92
C GLY A 883 -20.74 -14.91 8.05
N GLN A 884 -20.21 -14.57 6.88
CA GLN A 884 -19.53 -15.53 6.01
C GLN A 884 -18.33 -14.90 5.30
N LEU A 885 -17.24 -15.67 5.22
CA LEU A 885 -16.01 -15.29 4.54
C LEU A 885 -15.92 -15.96 3.16
N PHE A 886 -15.62 -15.16 2.14
CA PHE A 886 -15.43 -15.60 0.76
C PHE A 886 -14.02 -15.27 0.28
N VAL A 887 -13.39 -16.21 -0.43
CA VAL A 887 -12.16 -15.94 -1.17
C VAL A 887 -12.48 -15.06 -2.37
N TYR A 888 -11.71 -14.00 -2.56
CA TYR A 888 -11.93 -13.07 -3.67
C TYR A 888 -11.69 -13.77 -5.01
N GLY A 889 -12.73 -13.84 -5.85
CA GLY A 889 -12.70 -14.55 -7.13
C GLY A 889 -13.28 -15.96 -7.10
N ASP A 890 -13.72 -16.46 -5.94
CA ASP A 890 -14.36 -17.76 -5.85
C ASP A 890 -15.76 -17.77 -6.50
N LYS A 891 -16.17 -18.90 -7.07
CA LYS A 891 -17.49 -19.13 -7.68
C LYS A 891 -18.69 -18.87 -6.76
N ALA A 892 -18.49 -18.80 -5.45
CA ALA A 892 -19.51 -18.44 -4.46
C ALA A 892 -19.67 -16.92 -4.23
N LEU A 893 -18.83 -16.07 -4.83
CA LEU A 893 -18.86 -14.62 -4.69
C LEU A 893 -19.02 -13.94 -6.05
N GLY A 894 -20.19 -13.39 -6.35
CA GLY A 894 -20.39 -12.62 -7.58
C GLY A 894 -19.52 -11.36 -7.64
N LEU A 895 -18.89 -11.11 -8.79
CA LEU A 895 -18.11 -9.89 -9.03
C LEU A 895 -18.61 -9.17 -10.29
N LEU A 896 -18.89 -7.87 -10.17
CA LEU A 896 -19.12 -6.97 -11.30
C LEU A 896 -17.92 -6.06 -11.47
N ASN A 897 -17.09 -6.27 -12.49
CA ASN A 897 -15.88 -5.45 -12.73
C ASN A 897 -14.99 -5.28 -11.47
N PHE A 898 -14.73 -6.38 -10.75
CA PHE A 898 -14.00 -6.39 -9.46
C PHE A 898 -14.75 -5.81 -8.24
N HIS A 899 -15.99 -5.33 -8.40
CA HIS A 899 -16.86 -4.98 -7.27
C HIS A 899 -17.57 -6.24 -6.75
N PRO A 900 -17.49 -6.55 -5.43
CA PRO A 900 -18.33 -7.58 -4.84
C PRO A 900 -19.82 -7.27 -5.00
N GLU A 901 -20.59 -8.24 -5.50
CA GLU A 901 -22.06 -8.16 -5.47
C GLU A 901 -22.57 -8.70 -4.13
N THR A 902 -23.37 -7.90 -3.44
CA THR A 902 -23.98 -8.22 -2.13
C THR A 902 -25.48 -8.06 -2.23
N TYR A 903 -26.23 -8.89 -1.51
CA TYR A 903 -27.69 -8.82 -1.43
C TYR A 903 -28.11 -8.65 0.03
N VAL A 904 -28.86 -7.60 0.31
CA VAL A 904 -29.29 -7.24 1.66
C VAL A 904 -30.69 -7.82 1.89
N ALA A 905 -30.86 -8.47 3.05
CA ALA A 905 -32.10 -9.12 3.44
C ALA A 905 -33.24 -8.09 3.61
N PHE A 906 -34.44 -8.48 3.22
CA PHE A 906 -35.63 -7.66 3.35
C PHE A 906 -35.89 -7.31 4.81
N GLY A 907 -35.86 -6.00 5.10
CA GLY A 907 -36.17 -5.45 6.41
C GLY A 907 -35.06 -5.62 7.45
N SER A 908 -34.45 -6.80 7.59
CA SER A 908 -33.41 -7.04 8.62
C SER A 908 -31.98 -6.83 8.15
N HIS A 909 -31.81 -6.51 6.88
CA HIS A 909 -30.59 -6.01 6.25
C HIS A 909 -29.27 -6.80 6.37
N GLY A 910 -29.29 -8.03 6.90
CA GLY A 910 -28.16 -8.95 6.80
C GLY A 910 -27.65 -9.10 5.37
N ALA A 911 -26.33 -9.12 5.20
CA ALA A 911 -25.66 -9.09 3.89
C ALA A 911 -25.26 -10.50 3.42
N TYR A 912 -25.74 -10.91 2.24
CA TYR A 912 -25.56 -12.26 1.68
C TYR A 912 -24.93 -12.23 0.27
N PRO A 913 -24.32 -13.35 -0.18
CA PRO A 913 -23.68 -13.45 -1.50
C PRO A 913 -24.66 -13.76 -2.65
N ASP A 914 -25.94 -14.03 -2.35
CA ASP A 914 -26.98 -14.36 -3.34
C ASP A 914 -28.39 -14.00 -2.88
N THR A 915 -29.29 -14.06 -3.86
CA THR A 915 -30.75 -13.97 -3.69
C THR A 915 -31.33 -15.30 -3.23
N GLY A 916 -32.38 -15.25 -2.42
CA GLY A 916 -33.10 -16.43 -1.95
C GLY A 916 -33.47 -16.33 -0.47
N SER A 917 -33.96 -17.46 0.05
CA SER A 917 -34.32 -17.65 1.45
C SER A 917 -33.15 -18.27 2.21
N HIS A 918 -32.68 -17.59 3.24
CA HIS A 918 -31.51 -17.96 4.04
C HIS A 918 -31.91 -18.25 5.47
N VAL A 919 -32.07 -19.53 5.83
CA VAL A 919 -32.43 -19.95 7.19
C VAL A 919 -31.23 -19.82 8.10
N TYR A 920 -31.33 -18.98 9.13
CA TYR A 920 -30.23 -18.75 10.09
C TYR A 920 -30.51 -19.29 11.50
N LYS A 921 -31.77 -19.63 11.83
CA LYS A 921 -32.13 -20.20 13.13
C LYS A 921 -33.41 -21.02 13.06
N THR A 922 -33.49 -22.09 13.86
CA THR A 922 -34.73 -22.86 14.08
C THR A 922 -35.17 -22.70 15.53
N LEU A 923 -36.43 -22.34 15.75
CA LEU A 923 -37.03 -22.15 17.07
C LEU A 923 -37.55 -23.47 17.66
N PHE A 924 -37.81 -23.48 18.97
CA PHE A 924 -38.27 -24.66 19.73
C PHE A 924 -39.61 -25.25 19.23
N ASN A 925 -40.42 -24.45 18.53
CA ASN A 925 -41.71 -24.84 17.95
C ASN A 925 -41.59 -25.33 16.48
N GLY A 926 -40.36 -25.47 15.96
CA GLY A 926 -40.08 -25.89 14.58
C GLY A 926 -40.13 -24.76 13.55
N GLU A 927 -40.34 -23.51 13.98
CA GLU A 927 -40.34 -22.34 13.09
C GLU A 927 -38.92 -22.00 12.62
N LEU A 928 -38.78 -21.72 11.33
CA LEU A 928 -37.52 -21.34 10.70
C LEU A 928 -37.46 -19.81 10.57
N LEU A 929 -36.41 -19.20 11.12
CA LEU A 929 -36.10 -17.80 10.85
C LEU A 929 -35.25 -17.73 9.60
N SER A 930 -35.81 -17.13 8.54
CA SER A 930 -35.15 -16.94 7.26
C SER A 930 -35.06 -15.48 6.88
N ASP A 931 -33.91 -15.10 6.33
CA ASP A 931 -33.75 -13.85 5.60
C ASP A 931 -34.10 -14.04 4.13
N GLU A 932 -34.86 -13.10 3.58
CA GLU A 932 -35.25 -13.12 2.16
C GLU A 932 -34.46 -12.04 1.43
N THR A 933 -33.71 -12.43 0.41
CA THR A 933 -32.82 -11.54 -0.37
C THR A 933 -33.23 -11.54 -1.84
N GLY A 934 -33.07 -10.41 -2.51
CA GLY A 934 -33.55 -10.26 -3.89
C GLY A 934 -32.85 -9.13 -4.64
N ARG A 935 -32.88 -9.21 -5.97
CA ARG A 935 -32.26 -8.21 -6.86
C ARG A 935 -33.23 -7.06 -7.15
N GLY A 936 -33.33 -6.11 -6.22
CA GLY A 936 -34.20 -4.93 -6.30
C GLY A 936 -33.46 -3.65 -6.66
N THR A 937 -33.49 -2.65 -5.77
CA THR A 937 -32.86 -1.34 -6.02
C THR A 937 -31.34 -1.44 -5.77
N PRO A 938 -30.48 -1.07 -6.74
CA PRO A 938 -29.04 -1.07 -6.53
C PRO A 938 -28.60 0.14 -5.69
N TRP A 939 -27.72 -0.10 -4.73
CA TRP A 939 -27.01 0.91 -3.95
C TRP A 939 -25.51 0.79 -4.26
N ILE A 940 -24.98 1.79 -4.96
CA ILE A 940 -23.65 1.78 -5.54
C ILE A 940 -22.62 2.30 -4.52
N GLY A 941 -21.76 1.43 -3.99
CA GLY A 941 -20.81 1.80 -2.93
C GLY A 941 -19.67 2.73 -3.35
N TRP A 942 -19.42 2.90 -4.66
CA TRP A 942 -18.42 3.84 -5.18
C TRP A 942 -19.01 5.20 -5.62
N ASP A 943 -20.32 5.42 -5.53
CA ASP A 943 -20.89 6.76 -5.71
C ASP A 943 -20.67 7.57 -4.42
N ARG A 944 -19.65 8.43 -4.43
CA ARG A 944 -19.34 9.41 -3.37
C ARG A 944 -19.44 8.86 -1.93
N PRO A 945 -18.76 7.75 -1.60
CA PRO A 945 -18.74 7.25 -0.23
C PRO A 945 -18.03 8.21 0.71
N VAL A 946 -18.34 8.13 2.01
CA VAL A 946 -17.57 8.81 3.05
C VAL A 946 -16.39 7.91 3.43
N ILE A 947 -15.19 8.25 2.98
CA ILE A 947 -13.98 7.48 3.26
C ILE A 947 -13.41 7.92 4.61
N ILE A 948 -13.28 6.98 5.53
CA ILE A 948 -12.89 7.21 6.92
C ILE A 948 -11.60 6.47 7.21
N PRO A 949 -10.46 7.16 7.28
CA PRO A 949 -9.25 6.52 7.76
C PRO A 949 -9.42 6.16 9.24
N TRP A 950 -9.02 4.94 9.64
CA TRP A 950 -9.13 4.51 11.04
C TRP A 950 -8.41 5.46 11.99
N GLN A 951 -9.08 5.81 13.09
CA GLN A 951 -8.53 6.52 14.24
C GLN A 951 -8.99 5.80 15.53
N PRO A 952 -8.24 5.89 16.64
CA PRO A 952 -8.72 5.42 17.93
C PRO A 952 -10.00 6.12 18.36
N LEU A 953 -10.83 5.40 19.10
CA LEU A 953 -12.03 5.93 19.74
C LEU A 953 -11.67 7.14 20.64
N GLY A 954 -12.43 8.23 20.49
CA GLY A 954 -12.25 9.53 21.15
C GLY A 954 -11.44 10.55 20.35
N THR A 955 -10.99 10.22 19.12
CA THR A 955 -10.04 11.06 18.36
C THR A 955 -10.52 11.48 16.97
N TYR A 956 -11.78 11.19 16.61
CA TYR A 956 -12.36 11.64 15.35
C TYR A 956 -12.74 13.13 15.44
N THR A 957 -12.49 13.83 14.33
CA THR A 957 -12.68 15.27 14.12
C THR A 957 -13.19 15.46 12.70
N SER A 958 -13.83 16.59 12.40
CA SER A 958 -14.33 16.89 11.05
C SER A 958 -13.30 16.79 9.91
N THR A 959 -12.00 16.72 10.22
CA THR A 959 -10.91 16.60 9.23
C THR A 959 -10.38 15.18 9.02
N ASN A 960 -10.65 14.24 9.92
CA ASN A 960 -10.17 12.84 9.84
C ASN A 960 -11.30 11.80 9.92
N GLY A 961 -12.56 12.24 10.03
CA GLY A 961 -13.76 11.41 9.91
C GLY A 961 -14.98 12.06 10.57
N PRO A 962 -16.16 11.44 10.52
CA PRO A 962 -17.34 11.96 11.21
C PRO A 962 -17.19 11.85 12.73
N ALA A 963 -17.54 12.92 13.47
CA ALA A 963 -17.41 12.93 14.94
C ALA A 963 -18.29 11.88 15.65
N TRP A 964 -19.38 11.42 15.02
CA TRP A 964 -20.23 10.38 15.59
C TRP A 964 -19.56 9.00 15.64
N MET A 965 -18.41 8.81 14.97
CA MET A 965 -17.58 7.60 15.12
C MET A 965 -17.09 7.42 16.56
N ASP A 966 -17.00 8.50 17.35
CA ASP A 966 -16.63 8.47 18.77
C ASP A 966 -17.79 8.18 19.72
N SER A 967 -18.98 7.94 19.20
CA SER A 967 -20.13 7.62 20.04
C SER A 967 -19.98 6.24 20.67
N ILE A 968 -20.08 6.21 22.00
CA ILE A 968 -20.16 4.98 22.80
C ILE A 968 -21.61 4.57 23.14
N LEU A 969 -22.59 5.33 22.66
CA LEU A 969 -24.00 5.03 22.88
C LEU A 969 -24.47 3.92 21.94
N GLN A 970 -25.46 3.16 22.40
CA GLN A 970 -26.25 2.25 21.57
C GLN A 970 -27.10 3.08 20.60
N TRP A 971 -27.02 2.76 19.31
CA TRP A 971 -27.67 3.49 18.23
C TRP A 971 -29.12 3.09 18.13
N GLY A 972 -30.00 3.68 18.94
CA GLY A 972 -31.42 3.37 18.94
C GLY A 972 -32.06 3.41 20.31
N ASN A 973 -33.32 2.97 20.37
CA ASN A 973 -34.10 2.90 21.61
C ASN A 973 -33.72 1.68 22.49
N PRO A 974 -34.05 1.71 23.79
CA PRO A 974 -33.91 0.55 24.67
C PRO A 974 -34.82 -0.62 24.23
N PRO A 975 -34.49 -1.86 24.64
CA PRO A 975 -35.29 -3.03 24.32
C PRO A 975 -36.69 -2.97 24.93
N ASP A 976 -37.67 -3.56 24.23
CA ASP A 976 -39.08 -3.61 24.65
C ASP A 976 -39.77 -4.91 24.19
N GLY A 977 -40.79 -5.34 24.92
CA GLY A 977 -41.53 -6.57 24.63
C GLY A 977 -40.77 -7.87 24.92
N CYS A 978 -39.73 -7.83 25.76
CA CYS A 978 -38.86 -8.98 26.04
C CYS A 978 -39.48 -10.10 26.89
N LEU A 979 -40.59 -9.86 27.59
CA LEU A 979 -41.16 -10.83 28.54
C LEU A 979 -42.07 -11.87 27.86
N ASN A 980 -41.49 -12.81 27.11
CA ASN A 980 -42.22 -13.89 26.45
C ASN A 980 -41.35 -15.14 26.21
N ILE A 981 -41.96 -16.26 25.80
CA ILE A 981 -41.28 -17.54 25.60
C ILE A 981 -40.27 -17.51 24.44
N VAL A 982 -40.55 -16.78 23.36
CA VAL A 982 -39.62 -16.67 22.23
C VAL A 982 -38.34 -15.98 22.67
N THR A 983 -38.41 -14.91 23.47
CA THR A 983 -37.22 -14.25 24.02
C THR A 983 -36.38 -15.20 24.87
N GLN A 984 -37.01 -16.06 25.69
CA GLN A 984 -36.26 -17.01 26.56
C GLN A 984 -35.43 -18.01 25.75
N TYR A 985 -35.88 -18.39 24.55
CA TYR A 985 -35.16 -19.31 23.67
C TYR A 985 -34.25 -18.62 22.66
N SER A 986 -34.66 -17.47 22.14
CA SER A 986 -33.96 -16.79 21.05
C SER A 986 -32.95 -15.76 21.54
N ASN A 987 -33.13 -15.25 22.77
CA ASN A 987 -32.50 -14.04 23.30
C ASN A 987 -32.87 -12.75 22.53
N GLU A 988 -33.95 -12.80 21.75
CA GLU A 988 -34.47 -11.66 20.97
C GLU A 988 -35.74 -11.09 21.62
N CYS A 989 -35.84 -9.77 21.72
CA CYS A 989 -37.05 -9.08 22.13
C CYS A 989 -37.92 -8.75 20.91
N ILE A 990 -39.16 -8.28 21.13
CA ILE A 990 -39.96 -7.70 20.04
C ILE A 990 -39.19 -6.52 19.44
N ARG A 991 -38.70 -5.61 20.29
CA ARG A 991 -37.67 -4.63 19.93
C ARG A 991 -36.42 -4.89 20.75
N ASN A 992 -35.31 -5.13 20.08
CA ASN A 992 -34.02 -5.19 20.73
C ASN A 992 -33.52 -3.79 21.11
N GLY A 993 -32.49 -3.73 21.95
CA GLY A 993 -31.76 -2.47 22.13
C GLY A 993 -31.08 -2.07 20.82
N GLY A 994 -30.95 -0.76 20.60
CA GLY A 994 -30.10 -0.26 19.52
C GLY A 994 -28.71 -0.91 19.55
N PRO A 995 -28.07 -1.17 18.39
CA PRO A 995 -26.77 -1.83 18.32
C PRO A 995 -25.62 -0.88 18.65
N SER A 996 -24.45 -1.47 18.91
CA SER A 996 -23.24 -0.69 19.16
C SER A 996 -22.76 -0.03 17.87
N GLY A 997 -22.21 1.18 17.99
CA GLY A 997 -21.61 1.88 16.84
C GLY A 997 -20.38 1.17 16.26
N PRO A 998 -19.94 1.58 15.05
CA PRO A 998 -18.86 0.92 14.30
C PRO A 998 -17.58 0.68 15.10
N MET A 999 -17.11 1.69 15.84
CA MET A 999 -15.85 1.63 16.60
C MET A 999 -15.87 0.68 17.80
N LEU A 1000 -17.06 0.21 18.22
CA LEU A 1000 -17.21 -0.75 19.30
C LEU A 1000 -17.26 -2.20 18.80
N LYS A 1001 -17.35 -2.42 17.48
CA LYS A 1001 -17.32 -3.75 16.87
C LYS A 1001 -15.88 -4.26 16.79
N THR A 1002 -15.66 -5.56 17.01
CA THR A 1002 -14.32 -6.18 17.01
C THR A 1002 -13.56 -5.91 15.72
N ILE A 1003 -14.27 -5.88 14.58
CA ILE A 1003 -13.67 -5.64 13.26
C ILE A 1003 -12.98 -4.28 13.13
N ALA A 1004 -13.40 -3.29 13.91
CA ALA A 1004 -12.82 -1.96 13.95
C ALA A 1004 -11.50 -1.90 14.74
N ASN A 1005 -11.08 -2.96 15.43
CA ASN A 1005 -9.81 -3.02 16.15
C ASN A 1005 -8.66 -3.38 15.19
N PRO A 1006 -7.62 -2.53 15.03
CA PRO A 1006 -6.47 -2.83 14.15
C PRO A 1006 -5.75 -4.14 14.48
N GLU A 1007 -5.76 -4.58 15.74
CA GLU A 1007 -5.12 -5.84 16.16
C GLU A 1007 -5.97 -7.08 15.86
N ALA A 1008 -7.24 -6.91 15.46
CA ALA A 1008 -8.10 -8.02 15.04
C ALA A 1008 -7.67 -8.53 13.65
N MET A 1009 -6.86 -9.59 13.64
CA MET A 1009 -6.44 -10.24 12.39
C MET A 1009 -7.54 -11.12 11.77
N VAL A 1010 -8.60 -11.44 12.50
CA VAL A 1010 -9.79 -12.16 12.01
C VAL A 1010 -10.88 -11.15 11.61
N MET A 1011 -11.68 -11.46 10.58
CA MET A 1011 -12.65 -10.54 9.97
C MET A 1011 -14.02 -10.44 10.66
N GLU A 1012 -14.31 -11.30 11.65
CA GLU A 1012 -15.21 -11.07 12.79
C GLU A 1012 -15.08 -12.26 13.75
#